data_AF-A0A6M2DNL9-F1
#
_entry.id   AF-A0A6M2DNL9-F1
#
_cell.length_a   1.000
_cell.length_b   1.000
_cell.length_c   1.000
_cell.angle_alpha   90.00
_cell.angle_beta   90.00
_cell.angle_gamma   90.00
#
_symmetry.space_group_name_H-M   'P 1'
#
loop_
_entity.id
_entity.type
_entity.pdbx_description
1 polymer ?
#
loop_
_entity_poly.entity_id
_entity_poly.type
_entity_poly.pdbx_seq_one_letter_code
_entity_poly.pdbx_strand_id
1 'polypeptide(L)'
;MDEKYISLLTWFKLLETPAPHSSLSDLSDGVAMSQVLTQFDPVYFSPSWCAKIKNNVENNWRLKVSNLKKIIERVTDYCSEVLNLNLQDYEKPDPFKIAEGGSLEELGRLLQLILGCAVNCERKQTYITQIMGLEEACQRNIMCAIQELDAISPMRTKGSKSSMNEFDLSNNRIGTLIEERDILAQRCHDLDRQVSCLTNEKLSLVNELQKLNNQYKYPEQTTLDADGQSLGPVVEGSTRYNEMRRQLDIYREELFKSETQREDLKLKTEQQEKELSTYKNKMEELQSGAMEISRLKDEVDALRETNELLKSYEGTVQSYKKKLEDHADLRRQLKILEDKNIEYMQQNIQLDDAVKKQSALKAQIEVYKKQLAEANGKLDAEIIRSDQLEFEKMALNTKVNALQRERDTLLSERDFLKETCEELQCESSVKTDGVNTMSKELISPALKARLEQLEADNKMLRERESDLVGMQVLLDEANMRIDQLRSQLREANQRNLKMSSLVNENPGDTNLKLKESNAIDDPKGQRSEDSISQINSYRQKISSLQDALAQKDAEIVGSEEKYRRCIEKAKEVIRSMDPRNVNYSLNSNINTAKMSSVEMEARIVVSAFHRLGLVCHREALDQRFAQISQNQSFLSRQRQAIYRKPMENYRNK
;
A
#
# COMPACT_ATOMS: atom_id res chain seq x y z
N MET A 1 -10.28 42.97 30.25
CA MET A 1 -10.23 41.49 30.28
C MET A 1 -11.19 40.95 31.32
N ASP A 2 -11.06 41.36 32.60
CA ASP A 2 -11.91 40.84 33.69
C ASP A 2 -13.41 41.13 33.53
N GLU A 3 -13.81 42.32 33.04
CA GLU A 3 -15.22 42.68 32.83
C GLU A 3 -15.95 41.75 31.85
N LYS A 4 -15.23 41.23 30.84
CA LYS A 4 -15.77 40.26 29.87
C LYS A 4 -16.17 38.96 30.58
N TYR A 5 -15.26 38.44 31.40
CA TYR A 5 -15.47 37.18 32.11
C TYR A 5 -16.52 37.30 33.23
N ILE A 6 -16.61 38.47 33.87
CA ILE A 6 -17.71 38.77 34.81
C ILE A 6 -19.05 38.78 34.07
N SER A 7 -19.12 39.35 32.87
CA SER A 7 -20.34 39.38 32.05
C SER A 7 -20.79 37.97 31.62
N LEU A 8 -19.83 37.09 31.29
CA LEU A 8 -20.10 35.67 30.99
C LEU A 8 -20.61 34.91 32.22
N LEU A 9 -20.07 35.20 33.40
CA LEU A 9 -20.57 34.63 34.65
C LEU A 9 -21.99 35.10 34.96
N THR A 10 -22.30 36.38 34.74
CA THR A 10 -23.66 36.93 34.90
C THR A 10 -24.66 36.25 33.96
N TRP A 11 -24.27 36.02 32.70
CA TRP A 11 -25.09 35.25 31.77
C TRP A 11 -25.27 33.80 32.24
N PHE A 12 -24.21 33.13 32.66
CA PHE A 12 -24.29 31.73 33.10
C PHE A 12 -25.24 31.55 34.30
N LYS A 13 -25.35 32.55 35.18
CA LYS A 13 -26.31 32.55 36.31
C LYS A 13 -27.77 32.50 35.90
N LEU A 14 -28.10 32.89 34.67
CA LEU A 14 -29.46 32.81 34.15
C LEU A 14 -29.83 31.39 33.69
N LEU A 15 -28.85 30.49 33.57
CA LEU A 15 -29.06 29.12 33.12
C LEU A 15 -29.49 28.27 34.31
N GLU A 16 -30.74 27.83 34.31
CA GLU A 16 -31.31 27.02 35.38
C GLU A 16 -30.59 25.66 35.48
N THR A 17 -29.86 25.44 36.58
CA THR A 17 -29.24 24.14 36.87
C THR A 17 -29.48 23.68 38.31
N PRO A 18 -29.60 22.35 38.54
CA PRO A 18 -29.69 21.78 39.88
C PRO A 18 -28.45 22.03 40.76
N ALA A 19 -27.26 22.16 40.17
CA ALA A 19 -26.03 22.44 40.90
C ALA A 19 -25.89 23.94 41.24
N PRO A 20 -25.21 24.29 42.35
CA PRO A 20 -24.91 25.68 42.65
C PRO A 20 -24.03 26.30 41.55
N HIS A 21 -24.32 27.55 41.16
CA HIS A 21 -23.67 28.21 40.03
C HIS A 21 -23.60 29.75 40.19
N SER A 22 -23.71 30.25 41.42
CA SER A 22 -23.81 31.69 41.70
C SER A 22 -22.45 32.39 41.93
N SER A 23 -21.39 31.63 42.17
CA SER A 23 -20.03 32.14 42.39
C SER A 23 -18.97 31.38 41.58
N LEU A 24 -17.76 31.94 41.47
CA LEU A 24 -16.63 31.25 40.85
C LEU A 24 -16.31 29.92 41.55
N SER A 25 -16.46 29.88 42.87
CA SER A 25 -16.22 28.67 43.66
C SER A 25 -17.20 27.57 43.28
N ASP A 26 -18.47 27.93 43.03
CA ASP A 26 -19.51 26.96 42.67
C ASP A 26 -19.27 26.34 41.29
N LEU A 27 -18.69 27.10 40.36
CA LEU A 27 -18.37 26.61 39.01
C LEU A 27 -17.03 25.85 38.93
N SER A 28 -16.20 25.93 39.96
CA SER A 28 -14.84 25.36 39.95
C SER A 28 -14.80 23.83 39.87
N ASP A 29 -15.91 23.14 40.20
CA ASP A 29 -16.00 21.67 40.13
C ASP A 29 -16.53 21.13 38.79
N GLY A 30 -17.00 22.03 37.92
CA GLY A 30 -17.54 21.72 36.59
C GLY A 30 -18.93 21.07 36.56
N VAL A 31 -19.57 20.82 37.71
CA VAL A 31 -20.85 20.08 37.75
C VAL A 31 -21.96 20.88 37.06
N ALA A 32 -22.13 22.16 37.39
CA ALA A 32 -23.12 23.02 36.76
C ALA A 32 -22.88 23.16 35.23
N MET A 33 -21.63 23.27 34.80
CA MET A 33 -21.27 23.32 33.37
C MET A 33 -21.69 22.06 32.63
N SER A 34 -21.46 20.89 33.22
CA SER A 34 -21.85 19.62 32.59
C SER A 34 -23.36 19.49 32.44
N GLN A 35 -24.13 20.01 33.40
CA GLN A 35 -25.60 20.01 33.36
C GLN A 35 -26.11 20.97 32.28
N VAL A 36 -25.54 22.18 32.19
CA VAL A 36 -25.87 23.16 31.14
C VAL A 36 -25.58 22.58 29.74
N LEU A 37 -24.44 21.93 29.54
CA LEU A 37 -24.08 21.36 28.25
C LEU A 37 -25.06 20.26 27.80
N THR A 38 -25.54 19.41 28.72
CA THR A 38 -26.61 18.45 28.45
C THR A 38 -27.93 19.12 28.07
N GLN A 39 -28.20 20.36 28.52
CA GLN A 39 -29.35 21.13 28.06
C GLN A 39 -29.15 21.66 26.63
N PHE A 40 -27.93 22.04 26.25
CA PHE A 40 -27.68 22.56 24.89
C PHE A 40 -27.89 21.49 23.83
N ASP A 41 -27.31 20.31 24.06
CA ASP A 41 -27.40 19.19 23.14
C ASP A 41 -27.40 17.87 23.94
N PRO A 42 -28.58 17.32 24.27
CA PRO A 42 -28.68 16.08 25.04
C PRO A 42 -28.25 14.85 24.25
N VAL A 43 -28.08 14.95 22.93
CA VAL A 43 -27.61 13.85 22.08
C VAL A 43 -26.09 13.75 22.18
N TYR A 44 -25.39 14.88 22.07
CA TYR A 44 -23.92 14.92 22.16
C TYR A 44 -23.40 14.90 23.59
N PHE A 45 -23.97 15.75 24.47
CA PHE A 45 -23.68 15.81 25.90
C PHE A 45 -24.67 14.95 26.66
N SER A 46 -24.62 13.64 26.38
CA SER A 46 -25.60 12.70 26.89
C SER A 46 -25.67 12.64 28.42
N PRO A 47 -26.83 12.26 29.01
CA PRO A 47 -26.93 12.03 30.46
C PRO A 47 -25.91 11.01 30.98
N SER A 48 -25.52 10.03 30.16
CA SER A 48 -24.49 9.04 30.50
C SER A 48 -23.07 9.62 30.51
N TRP A 49 -22.79 10.66 29.73
CA TRP A 49 -21.56 11.44 29.84
C TRP A 49 -21.58 12.32 31.09
N CYS A 50 -22.68 13.03 31.34
CA CYS A 50 -22.85 13.86 32.53
C CYS A 50 -22.66 13.06 33.83
N ALA A 51 -23.14 11.81 33.89
CA ALA A 51 -22.92 10.91 35.03
C ALA A 51 -21.44 10.55 35.30
N LYS A 52 -20.52 10.78 34.35
CA LYS A 52 -19.07 10.58 34.55
C LYS A 52 -18.41 11.75 35.28
N ILE A 53 -19.12 12.87 35.42
CA ILE A 53 -18.70 14.03 36.21
C ILE A 53 -19.07 13.74 37.67
N LYS A 54 -18.08 13.81 38.56
CA LYS A 54 -18.31 13.51 39.97
C LYS A 54 -19.00 14.68 40.64
N ASN A 55 -20.08 14.41 41.37
CA ASN A 55 -20.77 15.38 42.23
C ASN A 55 -20.14 15.40 43.63
N ASN A 56 -20.40 16.45 44.41
CA ASN A 56 -19.98 16.59 45.81
C ASN A 56 -18.45 16.45 45.99
N VAL A 57 -17.70 17.17 45.16
CA VAL A 57 -16.24 17.10 45.12
C VAL A 57 -15.56 17.93 46.24
N GLU A 58 -16.34 18.71 46.99
CA GLU A 58 -15.91 19.58 48.09
C GLU A 58 -14.63 20.38 47.71
N ASN A 59 -13.63 20.43 48.60
CA ASN A 59 -12.35 21.12 48.38
C ASN A 59 -11.28 20.24 47.72
N ASN A 60 -11.65 19.09 47.15
CA ASN A 60 -10.69 18.22 46.48
C ASN A 60 -10.37 18.73 45.07
N TRP A 61 -9.42 19.66 44.99
CA TRP A 61 -9.01 20.29 43.73
C TRP A 61 -8.58 19.27 42.66
N ARG A 62 -8.00 18.11 43.03
CA ARG A 62 -7.61 17.08 42.05
C ARG A 62 -8.82 16.49 41.33
N LEU A 63 -9.91 16.28 42.04
CA LEU A 63 -11.15 15.79 41.46
C LEU A 63 -11.84 16.89 40.63
N LYS A 64 -11.78 18.15 41.07
CA LYS A 64 -12.23 19.30 40.27
C LYS A 64 -11.47 19.39 38.93
N VAL A 65 -10.14 19.31 38.96
CA VAL A 65 -9.29 19.24 37.75
C VAL A 65 -9.73 18.08 36.85
N SER A 66 -10.00 16.90 37.42
CA SER A 66 -10.44 15.74 36.65
C SER A 66 -11.79 15.96 35.97
N ASN A 67 -12.74 16.64 36.61
CA ASN A 67 -14.03 16.98 36.01
C ASN A 67 -13.84 18.03 34.90
N LEU A 68 -13.11 19.11 35.17
CA LEU A 68 -12.87 20.19 34.21
C LEU A 68 -12.13 19.69 32.96
N LYS A 69 -11.18 18.77 33.09
CA LYS A 69 -10.53 18.14 31.92
C LYS A 69 -11.53 17.47 30.99
N LYS A 70 -12.45 16.68 31.53
CA LYS A 70 -13.50 16.00 30.74
C LYS A 70 -14.43 17.00 30.05
N ILE A 71 -14.73 18.11 30.71
CA ILE A 71 -15.61 19.16 30.17
C ILE A 71 -14.89 19.93 29.07
N ILE A 72 -13.67 20.41 29.32
CA ILE A 72 -12.85 21.14 28.34
C ILE A 72 -12.64 20.30 27.09
N GLU A 73 -12.24 19.03 27.25
CA GLU A 73 -12.07 18.10 26.13
C GLU A 73 -13.37 17.96 25.32
N ARG A 74 -14.48 17.63 25.99
CA ARG A 74 -15.75 17.40 25.31
C ARG A 74 -16.33 18.63 24.63
N VAL A 75 -16.17 19.80 25.23
CA VAL A 75 -16.61 21.08 24.66
C VAL A 75 -15.73 21.47 23.48
N THR A 76 -14.42 21.27 23.59
CA THR A 76 -13.48 21.51 22.48
C THR A 76 -13.85 20.62 21.30
N ASP A 77 -14.09 19.34 21.53
CA ASP A 77 -14.50 18.37 20.49
C ASP A 77 -15.83 18.78 19.85
N TYR A 78 -16.83 19.20 20.65
CA TYR A 78 -18.10 19.69 20.13
C TYR A 78 -17.92 20.92 19.24
N CYS A 79 -17.10 21.88 19.70
CA CYS A 79 -16.79 23.09 18.97
C CYS A 79 -16.08 22.77 17.64
N SER A 80 -15.14 21.82 17.61
CA SER A 80 -14.42 21.46 16.38
C SER A 80 -15.20 20.54 15.45
N GLU A 81 -15.84 19.49 15.97
CA GLU A 81 -16.45 18.41 15.17
C GLU A 81 -17.90 18.72 14.78
N VAL A 82 -18.67 19.35 15.66
CA VAL A 82 -20.10 19.61 15.44
C VAL A 82 -20.30 21.04 14.94
N LEU A 83 -19.66 22.02 15.59
CA LEU A 83 -19.81 23.43 15.24
C LEU A 83 -18.84 23.91 14.16
N ASN A 84 -17.87 23.07 13.76
CA ASN A 84 -16.81 23.37 12.77
C ASN A 84 -16.01 24.65 13.07
N LEU A 85 -15.78 24.96 14.35
CA LEU A 85 -14.93 26.07 14.78
C LEU A 85 -13.45 25.64 14.75
N ASN A 86 -12.60 26.42 14.08
CA ASN A 86 -11.17 26.10 13.96
C ASN A 86 -10.38 26.55 15.20
N LEU A 87 -10.37 25.74 16.25
CA LEU A 87 -9.70 26.06 17.52
C LEU A 87 -8.15 25.90 17.49
N GLN A 88 -7.49 25.97 16.32
CA GLN A 88 -6.03 25.80 16.24
C GLN A 88 -5.24 26.89 16.97
N ASP A 89 -5.69 28.14 16.87
CA ASP A 89 -5.06 29.29 17.55
C ASP A 89 -5.74 29.68 18.87
N TYR A 90 -6.69 28.86 19.35
CA TYR A 90 -7.40 29.11 20.60
C TYR A 90 -6.61 28.58 21.80
N GLU A 91 -6.25 29.47 22.74
CA GLU A 91 -5.64 29.07 24.00
C GLU A 91 -6.64 28.30 24.88
N LYS A 92 -6.45 26.97 24.98
CA LYS A 92 -7.31 26.10 25.78
C LYS A 92 -7.30 26.49 27.27
N PRO A 93 -8.46 26.48 27.97
CA PRO A 93 -8.52 26.81 29.39
C PRO A 93 -7.69 25.85 30.24
N ASP A 94 -6.97 26.35 31.24
CA ASP A 94 -6.19 25.52 32.15
C ASP A 94 -7.05 25.00 33.33
N PRO A 95 -7.35 23.68 33.39
CA PRO A 95 -8.19 23.10 34.45
C PRO A 95 -7.55 23.22 35.84
N PHE A 96 -6.22 23.32 35.94
CA PHE A 96 -5.51 23.42 37.22
C PHE A 96 -5.74 24.79 37.87
N LYS A 97 -5.58 25.87 37.08
CA LYS A 97 -5.78 27.25 37.55
C LYS A 97 -7.23 27.55 37.93
N ILE A 98 -8.20 26.88 37.29
CA ILE A 98 -9.62 26.98 37.67
C ILE A 98 -9.90 26.27 38.99
N ALA A 99 -9.40 25.03 39.15
CA ALA A 99 -9.71 24.18 40.29
C ALA A 99 -9.00 24.56 41.59
N GLU A 100 -7.73 24.99 41.52
CA GLU A 100 -6.93 25.36 42.70
C GLU A 100 -6.83 26.89 42.88
N GLY A 101 -6.66 27.62 41.78
CA GLY A 101 -6.44 29.07 41.78
C GLY A 101 -7.70 29.93 41.69
N GLY A 102 -8.87 29.33 41.39
CA GLY A 102 -10.11 30.08 41.19
C GLY A 102 -10.00 31.19 40.14
N SER A 103 -9.15 31.00 39.12
CA SER A 103 -8.84 32.03 38.13
C SER A 103 -10.09 32.40 37.32
N LEU A 104 -10.51 33.66 37.46
CA LEU A 104 -11.62 34.24 36.70
C LEU A 104 -11.37 34.22 35.20
N GLU A 105 -10.12 34.43 34.79
CA GLU A 105 -9.74 34.45 33.37
C GLU A 105 -9.90 33.07 32.72
N GLU A 106 -9.33 32.02 33.34
CA GLU A 106 -9.37 30.66 32.80
C GLU A 106 -10.79 30.09 32.84
N LEU A 107 -11.53 30.38 33.92
CA LEU A 107 -12.95 30.04 34.02
C LEU A 107 -13.75 30.76 32.93
N GLY A 108 -13.46 32.04 32.71
CA GLY A 108 -14.09 32.85 31.70
C GLY A 108 -13.83 32.36 30.27
N ARG A 109 -12.64 31.85 29.97
CA ARG A 109 -12.33 31.18 28.69
C ARG A 109 -13.17 29.90 28.51
N LEU A 110 -13.31 29.10 29.57
CA LEU A 110 -14.19 27.93 29.52
C LEU A 110 -15.66 28.32 29.32
N LEU A 111 -16.14 29.35 30.02
CA LEU A 111 -17.49 29.88 29.84
C LEU A 111 -17.72 30.46 28.44
N GLN A 112 -16.69 31.04 27.83
CA GLN A 112 -16.74 31.51 26.44
C GLN A 112 -16.97 30.33 25.48
N LEU A 113 -16.24 29.22 25.61
CA LEU A 113 -16.48 28.03 24.80
C LEU A 113 -17.91 27.47 24.99
N ILE A 114 -18.38 27.41 26.24
CA ILE A 114 -19.74 26.97 26.58
C ILE A 114 -20.80 27.90 25.97
N LEU A 115 -20.58 29.22 26.00
CA LEU A 115 -21.41 30.20 25.29
C LEU A 115 -21.41 29.93 23.78
N GLY A 116 -20.26 29.60 23.21
CA GLY A 116 -20.13 29.16 21.83
C GLY A 116 -21.01 27.95 21.50
N CYS A 117 -21.14 26.99 22.43
CA CYS A 117 -22.11 25.90 22.31
C CYS A 117 -23.56 26.40 22.38
N ALA A 118 -23.87 27.28 23.34
CA ALA A 118 -25.23 27.78 23.57
C ALA A 118 -25.81 28.53 22.36
N VAL A 119 -25.04 29.44 21.74
CA VAL A 119 -25.50 30.26 20.62
C VAL A 119 -25.56 29.50 19.29
N ASN A 120 -25.05 28.27 19.27
CA ASN A 120 -24.98 27.44 18.08
C ASN A 120 -25.73 26.11 18.18
N CYS A 121 -26.27 25.77 19.35
CA CYS A 121 -27.12 24.59 19.52
C CYS A 121 -28.50 24.75 18.85
N GLU A 122 -29.28 23.66 18.79
CA GLU A 122 -30.62 23.65 18.19
C GLU A 122 -31.57 24.69 18.82
N ARG A 123 -31.45 24.88 20.14
CA ARG A 123 -32.27 25.82 20.93
C ARG A 123 -31.61 27.20 21.12
N LYS A 124 -30.69 27.59 20.23
CA LYS A 124 -29.95 28.86 20.32
C LYS A 124 -30.82 30.11 20.53
N GLN A 125 -32.03 30.15 19.97
CA GLN A 125 -32.92 31.32 20.09
C GLN A 125 -33.33 31.60 21.54
N THR A 126 -33.51 30.57 22.37
CA THR A 126 -33.81 30.73 23.79
C THR A 126 -32.66 31.42 24.52
N TYR A 127 -31.43 30.96 24.29
CA TYR A 127 -30.24 31.50 24.95
C TYR A 127 -29.87 32.90 24.42
N ILE A 128 -30.06 33.16 23.13
CA ILE A 128 -29.88 34.50 22.54
C ILE A 128 -30.89 35.49 23.13
N THR A 129 -32.15 35.10 23.28
CA THR A 129 -33.18 35.94 23.90
C THR A 129 -32.85 36.26 25.36
N GLN A 130 -32.30 35.30 26.11
CA GLN A 130 -31.80 35.55 27.47
C GLN A 130 -30.64 36.55 27.49
N ILE A 131 -29.69 36.45 26.54
CA ILE A 131 -28.61 37.44 26.39
C ILE A 131 -29.18 38.84 26.11
N MET A 132 -30.17 38.95 25.23
CA MET A 132 -30.84 40.22 24.92
C MET A 132 -31.61 40.83 26.11
N GLY A 133 -31.90 40.05 27.15
CA GLY A 133 -32.51 40.54 28.39
C GLY A 133 -31.52 41.10 29.41
N LEU A 134 -30.21 40.95 29.18
CA LEU A 134 -29.15 41.47 30.06
C LEU A 134 -28.94 42.98 29.86
N GLU A 135 -28.19 43.61 30.78
CA GLU A 135 -27.77 45.02 30.63
C GLU A 135 -26.88 45.22 29.39
N GLU A 136 -26.97 46.38 28.73
CA GLU A 136 -26.23 46.69 27.50
C GLU A 136 -24.72 46.49 27.62
N ALA A 137 -24.14 46.78 28.79
CA ALA A 137 -22.72 46.54 29.06
C ALA A 137 -22.37 45.03 29.02
N CYS A 138 -23.22 44.19 29.61
CA CYS A 138 -23.06 42.73 29.56
C CYS A 138 -23.27 42.21 28.13
N GLN A 139 -24.29 42.72 27.41
CA GLN A 139 -24.54 42.33 26.02
C GLN A 139 -23.35 42.62 25.10
N ARG A 140 -22.76 43.81 25.20
CA ARG A 140 -21.56 44.19 24.43
C ARG A 140 -20.39 43.26 24.72
N ASN A 141 -20.14 42.96 26.00
CA ASN A 141 -19.04 42.07 26.40
C ASN A 141 -19.25 40.63 25.92
N ILE A 142 -20.48 40.12 25.98
CA ILE A 142 -20.85 38.79 25.46
C ILE A 142 -20.73 38.76 23.93
N MET A 143 -21.15 39.82 23.25
CA MET A 143 -21.01 39.94 21.79
C MET A 143 -19.54 39.93 21.36
N CYS A 144 -18.66 40.64 22.07
CA CYS A 144 -17.22 40.56 21.84
C CYS A 144 -16.70 39.13 22.05
N ALA A 145 -17.15 38.42 23.09
CA ALA A 145 -16.76 37.03 23.34
C ALA A 145 -17.21 36.07 22.21
N ILE A 146 -18.39 36.29 21.62
CA ILE A 146 -18.88 35.51 20.46
C ILE A 146 -18.06 35.85 19.21
N GLN A 147 -17.81 37.14 18.96
CA GLN A 147 -17.03 37.59 17.80
C GLN A 147 -15.59 37.09 17.84
N GLU A 148 -14.96 37.01 19.02
CA GLU A 148 -13.65 36.39 19.18
C GLU A 148 -13.66 34.90 18.81
N LEU A 149 -14.73 34.16 19.14
CA LEU A 149 -14.89 32.76 18.74
C LEU A 149 -15.15 32.61 17.23
N ASP A 150 -15.93 33.52 16.64
CA ASP A 150 -16.22 33.51 15.20
C ASP A 150 -15.01 33.96 14.37
N ALA A 151 -14.17 34.87 14.87
CA ALA A 151 -12.93 35.29 14.22
C ALA A 151 -11.92 34.14 14.08
N ILE A 152 -12.03 33.14 14.96
CA ILE A 152 -11.23 31.91 14.96
C ILE A 152 -11.82 30.87 13.98
N SER A 153 -12.98 31.14 13.37
CA SER A 153 -13.68 30.25 12.43
C SER A 153 -13.82 30.89 11.03
N PRO A 154 -12.90 30.63 10.09
CA PRO A 154 -13.10 31.04 8.69
C PRO A 154 -14.13 30.18 7.93
N MET A 155 -14.69 29.13 8.57
CA MET A 155 -15.45 28.08 7.87
C MET A 155 -16.86 27.91 8.43
N ARG A 156 -17.69 28.95 8.29
CA ARG A 156 -19.16 28.78 8.35
C ARG A 156 -19.79 28.90 6.97
N THR A 157 -20.30 27.76 6.55
CA THR A 157 -21.08 27.47 5.36
C THR A 157 -22.19 28.50 5.11
N LYS A 158 -21.92 29.51 4.28
CA LYS A 158 -22.97 30.08 3.42
C LYS A 158 -23.33 29.00 2.40
N GLY A 159 -24.46 28.35 2.63
CA GLY A 159 -25.02 27.41 1.67
C GLY A 159 -25.26 28.09 0.31
N SER A 160 -24.78 27.44 -0.74
CA SER A 160 -25.14 27.66 -2.14
C SER A 160 -24.78 29.02 -2.75
N LYS A 161 -23.52 29.14 -3.18
CA LYS A 161 -23.12 29.37 -4.59
C LYS A 161 -21.59 29.56 -4.67
N SER A 162 -20.97 28.79 -5.56
CA SER A 162 -19.71 29.06 -6.29
C SER A 162 -18.58 29.77 -5.55
N SER A 163 -17.46 29.06 -5.38
CA SER A 163 -16.07 29.53 -5.48
C SER A 163 -15.93 31.04 -5.81
N MET A 164 -15.77 31.89 -4.79
CA MET A 164 -15.28 33.25 -4.96
C MET A 164 -14.50 33.69 -3.70
N ASN A 165 -13.18 33.57 -3.84
CA ASN A 165 -12.09 34.38 -3.31
C ASN A 165 -12.25 35.16 -1.99
N GLU A 166 -11.42 34.76 -1.02
CA GLU A 166 -10.92 35.51 0.15
C GLU A 166 -10.35 36.92 -0.18
N PHE A 167 -10.11 37.17 -1.47
CA PHE A 167 -9.73 38.47 -2.04
C PHE A 167 -10.86 39.53 -1.95
N ASP A 168 -12.14 39.15 -1.97
CA ASP A 168 -13.26 40.11 -2.04
C ASP A 168 -13.62 40.76 -0.70
N LEU A 169 -13.35 40.11 0.44
CA LEU A 169 -13.52 40.71 1.77
C LEU A 169 -12.41 41.73 2.07
N SER A 170 -11.19 41.39 1.64
CA SER A 170 -10.02 42.28 1.65
C SER A 170 -10.27 43.51 0.79
N ASN A 171 -10.79 43.32 -0.42
CA ASN A 171 -11.12 44.41 -1.34
C ASN A 171 -12.29 45.28 -0.87
N ASN A 172 -13.31 44.73 -0.20
CA ASN A 172 -14.39 45.56 0.36
C ASN A 172 -13.90 46.39 1.56
N ARG A 173 -12.99 45.87 2.38
CA ARG A 173 -12.40 46.62 3.49
C ARG A 173 -11.39 47.67 3.02
N ILE A 174 -10.62 47.35 1.99
CA ILE A 174 -9.75 48.30 1.30
C ILE A 174 -10.60 49.35 0.56
N GLY A 175 -11.71 48.96 -0.07
CA GLY A 175 -12.64 49.85 -0.77
C GLY A 175 -13.28 50.87 0.17
N THR A 176 -13.79 50.44 1.31
CA THR A 176 -14.34 51.34 2.35
C THR A 176 -13.29 52.30 2.91
N LEU A 177 -12.06 51.84 3.16
CA LEU A 177 -10.96 52.70 3.60
C LEU A 177 -10.49 53.68 2.51
N ILE A 178 -10.54 53.29 1.24
CA ILE A 178 -10.27 54.19 0.10
C ILE A 178 -11.36 55.25 0.00
N GLU A 179 -12.62 54.88 0.17
CA GLU A 179 -13.75 55.80 0.12
C GLU A 179 -13.70 56.83 1.27
N GLU A 180 -13.37 56.39 2.49
CA GLU A 180 -13.13 57.28 3.63
C GLU A 180 -11.92 58.22 3.40
N ARG A 181 -10.82 57.69 2.84
CA ARG A 181 -9.65 58.48 2.44
C ARG A 181 -10.02 59.55 1.42
N ASP A 182 -10.84 59.20 0.43
CA ASP A 182 -11.25 60.11 -0.65
C ASP A 182 -12.15 61.22 -0.15
N ILE A 183 -13.09 60.92 0.75
CA ILE A 183 -13.93 61.92 1.42
C ILE A 183 -13.07 62.90 2.24
N LEU A 184 -12.08 62.38 2.98
CA LEU A 184 -11.14 63.21 3.74
C LEU A 184 -10.26 64.08 2.82
N ALA A 185 -9.74 63.52 1.74
CA ALA A 185 -8.93 64.24 0.76
C ALA A 185 -9.73 65.34 0.06
N GLN A 186 -10.98 65.07 -0.31
CA GLN A 186 -11.91 66.05 -0.88
C GLN A 186 -12.11 67.23 0.09
N ARG A 187 -12.32 66.93 1.38
CA ARG A 187 -12.53 67.96 2.41
C ARG A 187 -11.27 68.80 2.67
N CYS A 188 -10.09 68.20 2.63
CA CYS A 188 -8.82 68.94 2.67
C CYS A 188 -8.68 69.87 1.46
N HIS A 189 -9.01 69.38 0.25
CA HIS A 189 -8.96 70.19 -0.96
C HIS A 189 -9.93 71.39 -0.92
N ASP A 190 -11.15 71.18 -0.43
CA ASP A 190 -12.14 72.24 -0.27
C ASP A 190 -11.70 73.31 0.73
N LEU A 191 -11.07 72.89 1.84
CA LEU A 191 -10.49 73.81 2.83
C LEU A 191 -9.30 74.59 2.24
N ASP A 192 -8.40 73.94 1.51
CA ASP A 192 -7.28 74.61 0.84
C ASP A 192 -7.77 75.63 -0.18
N ARG A 193 -8.80 75.29 -0.96
CA ARG A 193 -9.43 76.21 -1.90
C ARG A 193 -10.02 77.43 -1.17
N GLN A 194 -10.71 77.21 -0.04
CA GLN A 194 -11.28 78.30 0.75
C GLN A 194 -10.19 79.22 1.32
N VAL A 195 -9.10 78.66 1.85
CA VAL A 195 -7.95 79.43 2.33
C VAL A 195 -7.34 80.24 1.18
N SER A 196 -7.18 79.64 0.00
CA SER A 196 -6.62 80.32 -1.17
C SER A 196 -7.49 81.51 -1.63
N CYS A 197 -8.82 81.34 -1.68
CA CYS A 197 -9.76 82.43 -1.96
C CYS A 197 -9.64 83.57 -0.95
N LEU A 198 -9.63 83.26 0.35
CA LEU A 198 -9.50 84.26 1.42
C LEU A 198 -8.14 84.98 1.37
N THR A 199 -7.06 84.28 1.03
CA THR A 199 -5.73 84.90 0.87
C THR A 199 -5.69 85.86 -0.32
N ASN A 200 -6.32 85.51 -1.44
CA ASN A 200 -6.42 86.38 -2.62
C ASN A 200 -7.26 87.63 -2.33
N GLU A 201 -8.38 87.49 -1.62
CA GLU A 201 -9.22 88.61 -1.21
C GLU A 201 -8.46 89.55 -0.26
N LYS A 202 -7.75 89.00 0.73
CA LYS A 202 -6.87 89.77 1.61
C LYS A 202 -5.81 90.55 0.83
N LEU A 203 -5.15 89.91 -0.14
CA LEU A 203 -4.15 90.58 -0.99
C LEU A 203 -4.76 91.69 -1.84
N SER A 204 -5.96 91.48 -2.39
CA SER A 204 -6.68 92.50 -3.15
C SER A 204 -7.00 93.72 -2.29
N LEU A 205 -7.52 93.52 -1.08
CA LEU A 205 -7.83 94.58 -0.13
C LEU A 205 -6.58 95.34 0.32
N VAL A 206 -5.45 94.64 0.54
CA VAL A 206 -4.16 95.28 0.86
C VAL A 206 -3.68 96.16 -0.30
N ASN A 207 -3.79 95.68 -1.54
CA ASN A 207 -3.42 96.46 -2.73
C ASN A 207 -4.31 97.70 -2.90
N GLU A 208 -5.61 97.59 -2.62
CA GLU A 208 -6.55 98.71 -2.70
C GLU A 208 -6.29 99.76 -1.62
N LEU A 209 -6.00 99.33 -0.39
CA LEU A 209 -5.55 100.21 0.68
C LEU A 209 -4.24 100.93 0.34
N GLN A 210 -3.29 100.25 -0.30
CA GLN A 210 -2.05 100.86 -0.77
C GLN A 210 -2.30 101.90 -1.88
N LYS A 211 -3.19 101.60 -2.84
CA LYS A 211 -3.57 102.54 -3.90
C LYS A 211 -4.22 103.80 -3.34
N LEU A 212 -5.17 103.64 -2.42
CA LEU A 212 -5.83 104.75 -1.74
C LEU A 212 -4.84 105.58 -0.91
N ASN A 213 -3.92 104.91 -0.20
CA ASN A 213 -2.87 105.58 0.57
C ASN A 213 -1.88 106.36 -0.32
N ASN A 214 -1.58 105.85 -1.52
CA ASN A 214 -0.71 106.53 -2.48
C ASN A 214 -1.41 107.72 -3.16
N GLN A 215 -2.72 107.58 -3.47
CA GLN A 215 -3.54 108.70 -3.97
C GLN A 215 -3.71 109.80 -2.91
N TYR A 216 -3.78 109.44 -1.63
CA TYR A 216 -3.81 110.41 -0.54
C TYR A 216 -2.48 111.15 -0.35
N LYS A 217 -1.34 110.52 -0.64
CA LYS A 217 0.00 111.12 -0.49
C LYS A 217 0.42 112.04 -1.63
N TYR A 218 -0.13 111.89 -2.84
CA TYR A 218 0.26 112.67 -4.02
C TYR A 218 -0.95 113.03 -4.89
N PRO A 219 -1.67 114.13 -4.59
CA PRO A 219 -2.65 114.68 -5.52
C PRO A 219 -1.91 115.31 -6.72
N GLU A 220 -2.04 114.66 -7.88
CA GLU A 220 -1.85 115.17 -9.26
C GLU A 220 -0.81 116.31 -9.45
N GLN A 221 0.45 115.94 -9.75
CA GLN A 221 1.48 116.89 -10.21
C GLN A 221 1.39 117.10 -11.73
N THR A 222 1.31 118.37 -12.14
CA THR A 222 1.42 118.83 -13.53
C THR A 222 2.81 118.49 -14.08
N THR A 223 2.88 117.81 -15.22
CA THR A 223 4.14 117.33 -15.80
C THR A 223 4.95 118.47 -16.44
N LEU A 224 6.16 118.70 -15.92
CA LEU A 224 7.18 119.62 -16.43
C LEU A 224 8.20 118.86 -17.29
N ASP A 225 8.88 119.54 -18.22
CA ASP A 225 10.01 118.94 -18.97
C ASP A 225 11.31 118.89 -18.15
N ALA A 226 12.34 118.25 -18.71
CA ALA A 226 13.66 118.09 -18.09
C ALA A 226 14.40 119.42 -17.84
N ASP A 227 13.93 120.53 -18.43
CA ASP A 227 14.47 121.90 -18.26
C ASP A 227 13.57 122.80 -17.39
N GLY A 228 12.52 122.23 -16.76
CA GLY A 228 11.64 122.93 -15.82
C GLY A 228 10.66 123.92 -16.47
N GLN A 229 10.47 123.85 -17.79
CA GLN A 229 9.51 124.67 -18.52
C GLN A 229 8.16 123.96 -18.68
N SER A 230 7.11 124.76 -18.61
CA SER A 230 5.75 124.29 -18.93
C SER A 230 5.70 123.95 -20.41
N LEU A 231 5.52 122.67 -20.71
CA LEU A 231 5.47 122.12 -22.06
C LEU A 231 4.34 122.70 -22.95
N GLY A 232 3.52 123.63 -22.44
CA GLY A 232 2.49 124.31 -23.21
C GLY A 232 1.34 123.38 -23.64
N PRO A 233 0.30 123.90 -24.32
CA PRO A 233 -0.81 123.09 -24.79
C PRO A 233 -0.37 122.10 -25.88
N VAL A 234 -0.98 120.91 -25.89
CA VAL A 234 -0.65 119.85 -26.87
C VAL A 234 -1.22 120.24 -28.23
N VAL A 235 -0.37 120.76 -29.11
CA VAL A 235 -0.73 121.11 -30.51
C VAL A 235 0.24 120.42 -31.46
N GLU A 236 -0.27 119.94 -32.59
CA GLU A 236 0.48 119.22 -33.61
C GLU A 236 1.70 120.03 -34.10
N GLY A 237 2.91 119.43 -33.99
CA GLY A 237 4.20 120.09 -34.30
C GLY A 237 4.91 120.80 -33.13
N SER A 238 4.27 120.94 -31.95
CA SER A 238 4.91 121.51 -30.75
C SER A 238 5.96 120.58 -30.12
N THR A 239 6.89 121.13 -29.33
CA THR A 239 7.91 120.35 -28.59
C THR A 239 7.28 119.28 -27.70
N ARG A 240 6.18 119.60 -27.00
CA ARG A 240 5.40 118.64 -26.20
C ARG A 240 4.74 117.56 -27.05
N TYR A 241 4.22 117.90 -28.22
CA TYR A 241 3.66 116.93 -29.16
C TYR A 241 4.74 115.98 -29.68
N ASN A 242 5.91 116.49 -30.05
CA ASN A 242 7.03 115.66 -30.55
C ASN A 242 7.62 114.76 -29.46
N GLU A 243 7.76 115.25 -28.22
CA GLU A 243 8.20 114.43 -27.08
C GLU A 243 7.16 113.36 -26.71
N MET A 244 5.87 113.72 -26.71
CA MET A 244 4.79 112.75 -26.49
C MET A 244 4.73 111.69 -27.61
N ARG A 245 5.00 112.09 -28.87
CA ARG A 245 5.11 111.17 -30.02
C ARG A 245 6.29 110.21 -29.85
N ARG A 246 7.47 110.71 -29.49
CA ARG A 246 8.67 109.90 -29.21
C ARG A 246 8.43 108.92 -28.06
N GLN A 247 7.80 109.37 -26.96
CA GLN A 247 7.43 108.50 -25.85
C GLN A 247 6.42 107.43 -26.28
N LEU A 248 5.42 107.78 -27.09
CA LEU A 248 4.49 106.81 -27.67
C LEU A 248 5.21 105.75 -28.53
N ASP A 249 6.20 106.16 -29.32
CA ASP A 249 6.96 105.22 -30.16
C ASP A 249 7.89 104.32 -29.32
N ILE A 250 8.51 104.84 -28.25
CA ILE A 250 9.26 104.04 -27.27
C ILE A 250 8.35 103.02 -26.58
N TYR A 251 7.20 103.45 -26.06
CA TYR A 251 6.24 102.56 -25.41
C TYR A 251 5.69 101.50 -26.37
N ARG A 252 5.48 101.83 -27.66
CA ARG A 252 5.10 100.84 -28.67
C ARG A 252 6.18 99.79 -28.88
N GLU A 253 7.45 100.21 -28.96
CA GLU A 253 8.57 99.28 -29.13
C GLU A 253 8.80 98.41 -27.89
N GLU A 254 8.68 98.97 -26.69
CA GLU A 254 8.72 98.22 -25.42
C GLU A 254 7.55 97.25 -25.29
N LEU A 255 6.34 97.66 -25.66
CA LEU A 255 5.17 96.79 -25.70
C LEU A 255 5.40 95.62 -26.66
N PHE A 256 5.89 95.88 -27.87
CA PHE A 256 6.21 94.84 -28.84
C PHE A 256 7.26 93.86 -28.32
N LYS A 257 8.37 94.36 -27.74
CA LYS A 257 9.41 93.51 -27.13
C LYS A 257 8.86 92.67 -25.98
N SER A 258 8.07 93.28 -25.10
CA SER A 258 7.42 92.58 -23.98
C SER A 258 6.43 91.53 -24.48
N GLU A 259 5.72 91.81 -25.58
CA GLU A 259 4.76 90.89 -26.17
C GLU A 259 5.45 89.69 -26.83
N THR A 260 6.55 89.90 -27.55
CA THR A 260 7.39 88.81 -28.07
C THR A 260 7.95 87.94 -26.94
N GLN A 261 8.50 88.54 -25.87
CA GLN A 261 9.00 87.79 -24.71
C GLN A 261 7.88 87.00 -24.01
N ARG A 262 6.67 87.57 -23.92
CA ARG A 262 5.49 86.89 -23.36
C ARG A 262 5.11 85.68 -24.22
N GLU A 263 5.15 85.79 -25.54
CA GLU A 263 4.89 84.68 -26.46
C GLU A 263 5.96 83.58 -26.37
N ASP A 264 7.24 83.93 -26.30
CA ASP A 264 8.35 82.97 -26.12
C ASP A 264 8.22 82.19 -24.80
N LEU A 265 7.91 82.89 -23.70
CA LEU A 265 7.69 82.27 -22.40
C LEU A 265 6.44 81.38 -22.40
N LYS A 266 5.37 81.80 -23.06
CA LYS A 266 4.16 80.98 -23.23
C LYS A 266 4.50 79.68 -23.97
N LEU A 267 5.23 79.77 -25.08
CA LEU A 267 5.60 78.60 -25.90
C LEU A 267 6.53 77.64 -25.14
N LYS A 268 7.45 78.17 -24.34
CA LYS A 268 8.29 77.38 -23.43
C LYS A 268 7.48 76.69 -22.34
N THR A 269 6.47 77.37 -21.79
CA THR A 269 5.57 76.80 -20.77
C THR A 269 4.75 75.66 -21.37
N GLU A 270 4.17 75.86 -22.56
CA GLU A 270 3.42 74.80 -23.28
C GLU A 270 4.30 73.57 -23.60
N GLN A 271 5.58 73.79 -23.94
CA GLN A 271 6.53 72.69 -24.16
C GLN A 271 6.84 71.93 -22.86
N GLN A 272 7.07 72.65 -21.76
CA GLN A 272 7.31 72.04 -20.44
C GLN A 272 6.08 71.27 -19.94
N GLU A 273 4.86 71.77 -20.18
CA GLU A 273 3.62 71.06 -19.86
C GLU A 273 3.47 69.75 -20.64
N LYS A 274 3.84 69.75 -21.93
CA LYS A 274 3.88 68.52 -22.75
C LYS A 274 4.88 67.51 -22.21
N GLU A 275 6.09 67.95 -21.85
CA GLU A 275 7.11 67.08 -21.25
C GLU A 275 6.67 66.53 -19.88
N LEU A 276 6.06 67.36 -19.03
CA LEU A 276 5.49 66.90 -17.76
C LEU A 276 4.38 65.86 -17.98
N SER A 277 3.54 66.04 -18.99
CA SER A 277 2.51 65.07 -19.37
C SER A 277 3.10 63.73 -19.83
N THR A 278 4.14 63.76 -20.68
CA THR A 278 4.80 62.52 -21.13
C THR A 278 5.51 61.81 -19.99
N TYR A 279 6.18 62.54 -19.08
CA TYR A 279 6.79 61.94 -17.89
C TYR A 279 5.76 61.35 -16.93
N LYS A 280 4.61 62.00 -16.73
CA LYS A 280 3.49 61.45 -15.94
C LYS A 280 2.98 60.14 -16.52
N ASN A 281 2.67 60.11 -17.81
CA ASN A 281 2.25 58.88 -18.50
C ASN A 281 3.31 57.78 -18.34
N LYS A 282 4.59 58.14 -18.45
CA LYS A 282 5.66 57.16 -18.28
C LYS A 282 5.75 56.61 -16.86
N MET A 283 5.53 57.46 -15.87
CA MET A 283 5.48 57.06 -14.47
C MET A 283 4.32 56.11 -14.21
N GLU A 284 3.13 56.39 -14.76
CA GLU A 284 1.95 55.52 -14.66
C GLU A 284 2.18 54.14 -15.31
N GLU A 285 2.78 54.09 -16.50
CA GLU A 285 3.18 52.84 -17.16
C GLU A 285 4.13 52.01 -16.30
N LEU A 286 5.17 52.66 -15.74
CA LEU A 286 6.15 51.99 -14.88
C LEU A 286 5.50 51.49 -13.58
N GLN A 287 4.56 52.26 -13.02
CA GLN A 287 3.83 51.89 -11.82
C GLN A 287 2.89 50.70 -12.08
N SER A 288 2.18 50.70 -13.21
CA SER A 288 1.36 49.56 -13.66
C SER A 288 2.22 48.30 -13.87
N GLY A 289 3.37 48.44 -14.52
CA GLY A 289 4.33 47.34 -14.69
C GLY A 289 4.86 46.79 -13.36
N ALA A 290 5.13 47.67 -12.37
CA ALA A 290 5.56 47.25 -11.04
C ALA A 290 4.46 46.48 -10.29
N MET A 291 3.20 46.92 -10.41
CA MET A 291 2.05 46.20 -9.83
C MET A 291 1.90 44.80 -10.45
N GLU A 292 2.04 44.68 -11.78
CA GLU A 292 1.98 43.39 -12.46
C GLU A 292 3.14 42.45 -12.06
N ILE A 293 4.35 42.97 -11.90
CA ILE A 293 5.49 42.19 -11.38
C ILE A 293 5.20 41.69 -9.96
N SER A 294 4.62 42.53 -9.11
CA SER A 294 4.22 42.11 -7.75
C SER A 294 3.18 40.99 -7.79
N ARG A 295 2.14 41.15 -8.62
CA ARG A 295 1.09 40.14 -8.78
C ARG A 295 1.63 38.81 -9.30
N LEU A 296 2.48 38.84 -10.33
CA LEU A 296 3.10 37.63 -10.87
C LEU A 296 4.03 36.96 -9.86
N LYS A 297 4.68 37.74 -8.99
CA LYS A 297 5.48 37.19 -7.89
C LYS A 297 4.61 36.45 -6.88
N ASP A 298 3.48 37.04 -6.49
CA ASP A 298 2.53 36.40 -5.57
C ASP A 298 1.96 35.10 -6.18
N GLU A 299 1.68 35.09 -7.50
CA GLU A 299 1.26 33.88 -8.21
C GLU A 299 2.37 32.80 -8.23
N VAL A 300 3.62 33.19 -8.46
CA VAL A 300 4.77 32.26 -8.39
C VAL A 300 4.94 31.68 -6.99
N ASP A 301 4.76 32.48 -5.94
CA ASP A 301 4.88 32.01 -4.57
C ASP A 301 3.72 31.05 -4.19
N ALA A 302 2.48 31.31 -4.62
CA ALA A 302 1.38 30.36 -4.50
C ALA A 302 1.63 29.04 -5.27
N LEU A 303 2.21 29.13 -6.47
CA LEU A 303 2.60 27.95 -7.24
C LEU A 303 3.74 27.16 -6.58
N ARG A 304 4.63 27.81 -5.83
CA ARG A 304 5.68 27.13 -5.06
C ARG A 304 5.11 26.34 -3.89
N GLU A 305 4.20 26.93 -3.13
CA GLU A 305 3.54 26.25 -2.00
C GLU A 305 2.76 25.01 -2.49
N THR A 306 2.00 25.14 -3.57
CA THR A 306 1.29 24.00 -4.17
C THR A 306 2.25 22.92 -4.70
N ASN A 307 3.42 23.28 -5.21
CA ASN A 307 4.45 22.34 -5.62
C ASN A 307 5.07 21.58 -4.43
N GLU A 308 5.31 22.26 -3.30
CA GLU A 308 5.78 21.63 -2.07
C GLU A 308 4.75 20.65 -1.50
N LEU A 309 3.47 21.03 -1.51
CA LEU A 309 2.38 20.14 -1.14
C LEU A 309 2.30 18.92 -2.06
N LEU A 310 2.47 19.11 -3.38
CA LEU A 310 2.51 18.03 -4.35
C LEU A 310 3.66 17.06 -4.06
N LYS A 311 4.87 17.56 -3.75
CA LYS A 311 6.02 16.72 -3.37
C LYS A 311 5.76 15.91 -2.10
N SER A 312 5.09 16.51 -1.11
CA SER A 312 4.66 15.79 0.09
C SER A 312 3.71 14.64 -0.26
N TYR A 313 2.69 14.90 -1.10
CA TYR A 313 1.80 13.86 -1.60
C TYR A 313 2.53 12.79 -2.42
N GLU A 314 3.45 13.16 -3.31
CA GLU A 314 4.30 12.20 -4.04
C GLU A 314 5.09 11.30 -3.07
N GLY A 315 5.63 11.85 -1.98
CA GLY A 315 6.28 11.08 -0.92
C GLY A 315 5.32 10.08 -0.24
N THR A 316 4.10 10.51 0.09
CA THR A 316 3.09 9.60 0.66
C THR A 316 2.68 8.49 -0.31
N VAL A 317 2.52 8.80 -1.60
CA VAL A 317 2.20 7.83 -2.65
C VAL A 317 3.33 6.83 -2.83
N GLN A 318 4.59 7.26 -2.81
CA GLN A 318 5.75 6.36 -2.85
C GLN A 318 5.77 5.42 -1.63
N SER A 319 5.47 5.93 -0.44
CA SER A 319 5.36 5.11 0.78
C SER A 319 4.25 4.07 0.68
N TYR A 320 3.07 4.44 0.17
CA TYR A 320 1.98 3.50 -0.05
C TYR A 320 2.30 2.46 -1.12
N LYS A 321 2.98 2.86 -2.20
CA LYS A 321 3.44 1.93 -3.23
C LYS A 321 4.40 0.89 -2.66
N LYS A 322 5.36 1.31 -1.82
CA LYS A 322 6.28 0.39 -1.14
C LYS A 322 5.54 -0.59 -0.23
N LYS A 323 4.59 -0.09 0.59
CA LYS A 323 3.74 -0.97 1.42
C LYS A 323 2.95 -1.98 0.59
N LEU A 324 2.47 -1.59 -0.58
CA LEU A 324 1.74 -2.50 -1.48
C LEU A 324 2.65 -3.59 -2.07
N GLU A 325 3.88 -3.23 -2.43
CA GLU A 325 4.92 -4.18 -2.86
C GLU A 325 5.24 -5.18 -1.73
N ASP A 326 5.45 -4.70 -0.50
CA ASP A 326 5.67 -5.55 0.68
C ASP A 326 4.47 -6.49 0.93
N HIS A 327 3.24 -6.02 0.75
CA HIS A 327 2.03 -6.86 0.84
C HIS A 327 1.94 -7.90 -0.28
N ALA A 328 2.44 -7.62 -1.48
CA ALA A 328 2.50 -8.59 -2.56
C ALA A 328 3.53 -9.69 -2.26
N ASP A 329 4.68 -9.33 -1.69
CA ASP A 329 5.71 -10.28 -1.27
C ASP A 329 5.25 -11.15 -0.11
N LEU A 330 4.59 -10.58 0.91
CA LEU A 330 3.97 -11.34 1.99
C LEU A 330 2.93 -12.34 1.47
N ARG A 331 2.10 -11.95 0.50
CA ARG A 331 1.16 -12.87 -0.14
C ARG A 331 1.85 -14.00 -0.89
N ARG A 332 2.96 -13.72 -1.58
CA ARG A 332 3.77 -14.76 -2.24
C ARG A 332 4.37 -15.72 -1.21
N GLN A 333 4.90 -15.20 -0.09
CA GLN A 333 5.45 -16.03 0.99
C GLN A 333 4.38 -16.90 1.64
N LEU A 334 3.18 -16.35 1.90
CA LEU A 334 2.05 -17.13 2.41
C LEU A 334 1.69 -18.27 1.47
N LYS A 335 1.58 -18.01 0.16
CA LYS A 335 1.30 -19.06 -0.83
C LYS A 335 2.36 -20.16 -0.83
N ILE A 336 3.65 -19.80 -0.75
CA ILE A 336 4.74 -20.80 -0.67
C ILE A 336 4.62 -21.64 0.61
N LEU A 337 4.25 -21.04 1.74
CA LEU A 337 4.05 -21.77 2.99
C LEU A 337 2.81 -22.67 2.95
N GLU A 338 1.72 -22.21 2.32
CA GLU A 338 0.52 -23.01 2.07
C GLU A 338 0.84 -24.22 1.19
N ASP A 339 1.55 -24.03 0.07
CA ASP A 339 1.97 -25.10 -0.84
C ASP A 339 2.86 -26.13 -0.11
N LYS A 340 3.81 -25.67 0.72
CA LYS A 340 4.64 -26.56 1.56
C LYS A 340 3.82 -27.32 2.60
N ASN A 341 2.81 -26.69 3.20
CA ASN A 341 1.94 -27.36 4.16
C ASN A 341 1.11 -28.45 3.49
N ILE A 342 0.60 -28.20 2.28
CA ILE A 342 -0.07 -29.21 1.45
C ILE A 342 0.89 -30.37 1.16
N GLU A 343 2.13 -30.08 0.78
CA GLU A 343 3.16 -31.10 0.54
C GLU A 343 3.43 -31.95 1.79
N TYR A 344 3.57 -31.32 2.97
CA TYR A 344 3.74 -32.04 4.23
C TYR A 344 2.51 -32.90 4.57
N MET A 345 1.29 -32.42 4.34
CA MET A 345 0.09 -33.24 4.53
C MET A 345 0.08 -34.45 3.60
N GLN A 346 0.46 -34.29 2.32
CA GLN A 346 0.56 -35.41 1.39
C GLN A 346 1.63 -36.42 1.81
N GLN A 347 2.80 -35.96 2.25
CA GLN A 347 3.84 -36.83 2.79
C GLN A 347 3.36 -37.60 4.03
N ASN A 348 2.62 -36.93 4.93
CA ASN A 348 2.08 -37.57 6.13
C ASN A 348 1.07 -38.67 5.78
N ILE A 349 0.18 -38.42 4.80
CA ILE A 349 -0.76 -39.44 4.29
C ILE A 349 -0.01 -40.64 3.72
N GLN A 350 1.06 -40.41 2.93
CA GLN A 350 1.88 -41.49 2.37
C GLN A 350 2.57 -42.31 3.46
N LEU A 351 3.09 -41.66 4.51
CA LEU A 351 3.68 -42.33 5.66
C LEU A 351 2.64 -43.15 6.44
N ASP A 352 1.45 -42.60 6.68
CA ASP A 352 0.36 -43.34 7.32
C ASP A 352 -0.04 -44.58 6.54
N ASP A 353 -0.11 -44.49 5.20
CA ASP A 353 -0.40 -45.64 4.36
C ASP A 353 0.75 -46.67 4.34
N ALA A 354 2.01 -46.22 4.40
CA ALA A 354 3.16 -47.10 4.57
C ALA A 354 3.11 -47.83 5.92
N VAL A 355 2.73 -47.15 7.00
CA VAL A 355 2.55 -47.73 8.34
C VAL A 355 1.43 -48.78 8.33
N LYS A 356 0.29 -48.50 7.68
CA LYS A 356 -0.80 -49.49 7.53
C LYS A 356 -0.33 -50.74 6.77
N LYS A 357 0.40 -50.57 5.67
CA LYS A 357 0.98 -51.69 4.91
C LYS A 357 1.97 -52.49 5.77
N GLN A 358 2.84 -51.81 6.51
CA GLN A 358 3.78 -52.45 7.42
C GLN A 358 3.04 -53.23 8.52
N SER A 359 1.95 -52.69 9.07
CA SER A 359 1.12 -53.37 10.06
C SER A 359 0.49 -54.65 9.49
N ALA A 360 -0.02 -54.60 8.25
CA ALA A 360 -0.57 -55.77 7.57
C ALA A 360 0.50 -56.86 7.33
N LEU A 361 1.69 -56.48 6.87
CA LEU A 361 2.81 -57.41 6.69
C LEU A 361 3.26 -58.03 8.02
N LYS A 362 3.30 -57.25 9.10
CA LYS A 362 3.61 -57.77 10.45
C LYS A 362 2.58 -58.81 10.89
N ALA A 363 1.29 -58.55 10.68
CA ALA A 363 0.23 -59.52 10.99
C ALA A 363 0.40 -60.83 10.18
N GLN A 364 0.74 -60.72 8.90
CA GLN A 364 1.00 -61.88 8.05
C GLN A 364 2.25 -62.67 8.49
N ILE A 365 3.33 -61.98 8.88
CA ILE A 365 4.53 -62.62 9.46
C ILE A 365 4.16 -63.39 10.73
N GLU A 366 3.30 -62.85 11.58
CA GLU A 366 2.88 -63.52 12.82
C GLU A 366 2.07 -64.80 12.54
N VAL A 367 1.21 -64.78 11.51
CA VAL A 367 0.53 -65.99 11.03
C VAL A 367 1.53 -67.03 10.55
N TYR A 368 2.52 -66.64 9.73
CA TYR A 368 3.55 -67.57 9.25
C TYR A 368 4.42 -68.12 10.37
N LYS A 369 4.77 -67.32 11.38
CA LYS A 369 5.47 -67.80 12.58
C LYS A 369 4.65 -68.85 13.33
N LYS A 370 3.34 -68.62 13.49
CA LYS A 370 2.45 -69.59 14.13
C LYS A 370 2.37 -70.90 13.35
N GLN A 371 2.22 -70.83 12.03
CA GLN A 371 2.23 -72.00 11.15
C GLN A 371 3.55 -72.77 11.22
N LEU A 372 4.69 -72.07 11.27
CA LEU A 372 6.01 -72.68 11.44
C LEU A 372 6.13 -73.38 12.80
N ALA A 373 5.66 -72.74 13.88
CA ALA A 373 5.65 -73.35 15.22
C ALA A 373 4.76 -74.60 15.27
N GLU A 374 3.59 -74.57 14.65
CA GLU A 374 2.69 -75.74 14.53
C GLU A 374 3.33 -76.87 13.71
N ALA A 375 4.00 -76.54 12.60
CA ALA A 375 4.71 -77.52 11.78
C ALA A 375 5.89 -78.15 12.53
N ASN A 376 6.69 -77.34 13.24
CA ASN A 376 7.77 -77.84 14.09
C ASN A 376 7.23 -78.74 15.21
N GLY A 377 6.13 -78.36 15.87
CA GLY A 377 5.50 -79.20 16.90
C GLY A 377 5.00 -80.55 16.35
N LYS A 378 4.50 -80.59 15.12
CA LYS A 378 4.15 -81.85 14.43
C LYS A 378 5.40 -82.68 14.12
N LEU A 379 6.46 -82.04 13.65
CA LEU A 379 7.74 -82.71 13.38
C LEU A 379 8.31 -83.33 14.66
N ASP A 380 8.34 -82.58 15.76
CA ASP A 380 8.79 -83.06 17.07
C ASP A 380 7.95 -84.25 17.55
N ALA A 381 6.62 -84.20 17.37
CA ALA A 381 5.74 -85.31 17.70
C ALA A 381 6.02 -86.57 16.86
N GLU A 382 6.31 -86.40 15.56
CA GLU A 382 6.67 -87.52 14.68
C GLU A 382 8.06 -88.09 15.00
N ILE A 383 9.02 -87.24 15.39
CA ILE A 383 10.33 -87.69 15.89
C ILE A 383 10.13 -88.54 17.14
N ILE A 384 9.37 -88.07 18.14
CA ILE A 384 9.08 -88.83 19.35
C ILE A 384 8.38 -90.16 19.02
N ARG A 385 7.43 -90.16 18.10
CA ARG A 385 6.75 -91.38 17.63
C ARG A 385 7.72 -92.35 16.95
N SER A 386 8.61 -91.84 16.10
CA SER A 386 9.65 -92.64 15.45
C SER A 386 10.59 -93.27 16.48
N ASP A 387 11.04 -92.50 17.47
CA ASP A 387 11.91 -93.00 18.56
C ASP A 387 11.21 -94.08 19.38
N GLN A 388 9.91 -93.93 19.67
CA GLN A 388 9.11 -94.96 20.35
C GLN A 388 9.01 -96.25 19.53
N LEU A 389 8.72 -96.14 18.24
CA LEU A 389 8.66 -97.29 17.34
C LEU A 389 10.03 -97.96 17.18
N GLU A 390 11.11 -97.19 17.18
CA GLU A 390 12.47 -97.74 17.16
C GLU A 390 12.77 -98.53 18.45
N PHE A 391 12.36 -98.00 19.61
CA PHE A 391 12.50 -98.72 20.88
C PHE A 391 11.67 -100.00 20.91
N GLU A 392 10.42 -99.97 20.44
CA GLU A 392 9.56 -101.16 20.32
C GLU A 392 10.16 -102.19 19.36
N LYS A 393 10.70 -101.76 18.23
CA LYS A 393 11.41 -102.62 17.28
C LYS A 393 12.64 -103.25 17.91
N MET A 394 13.45 -102.49 18.64
CA MET A 394 14.60 -103.00 19.40
C MET A 394 14.15 -104.06 20.42
N ALA A 395 13.09 -103.79 21.19
CA ALA A 395 12.54 -104.73 22.16
C ALA A 395 12.04 -106.03 21.50
N LEU A 396 11.27 -105.93 20.41
CA LEU A 396 10.83 -107.09 19.64
C LEU A 396 12.01 -107.87 19.06
N ASN A 397 13.03 -107.19 18.54
CA ASN A 397 14.24 -107.83 18.03
C ASN A 397 14.99 -108.60 19.14
N THR A 398 15.09 -108.04 20.35
CA THR A 398 15.68 -108.77 21.49
C THR A 398 14.86 -110.01 21.85
N LYS A 399 13.52 -109.94 21.79
CA LYS A 399 12.63 -111.08 22.02
C LYS A 399 12.77 -112.15 20.94
N VAL A 400 12.84 -111.77 19.67
CA VAL A 400 13.10 -112.69 18.56
C VAL A 400 14.45 -113.37 18.74
N ASN A 401 15.50 -112.63 19.08
CA ASN A 401 16.82 -113.20 19.35
C ASN A 401 16.81 -114.17 20.55
N ALA A 402 16.03 -113.89 21.60
CA ALA A 402 15.87 -114.80 22.73
C ALA A 402 15.16 -116.10 22.31
N LEU A 403 14.02 -116.00 21.62
CA LEU A 403 13.29 -117.16 21.09
C LEU A 403 14.14 -117.96 20.09
N GLN A 404 14.99 -117.29 19.31
CA GLN A 404 15.91 -117.93 18.38
C GLN A 404 16.97 -118.75 19.13
N ARG A 405 17.53 -118.23 20.23
CA ARG A 405 18.45 -118.99 21.11
C ARG A 405 17.76 -120.16 21.80
N GLU A 406 16.53 -119.98 22.28
CA GLU A 406 15.74 -121.07 22.86
C GLU A 406 15.46 -122.16 21.82
N ARG A 407 15.06 -121.78 20.61
CA ARG A 407 14.90 -122.71 19.48
C ARG A 407 16.21 -123.45 19.20
N ASP A 408 17.34 -122.76 19.10
CA ASP A 408 18.64 -123.38 18.82
C ASP A 408 19.05 -124.35 19.94
N THR A 409 18.76 -124.01 21.20
CA THR A 409 18.96 -124.89 22.35
C THR A 409 18.09 -126.14 22.25
N LEU A 410 16.78 -125.99 22.01
CA LEU A 410 15.85 -127.12 21.81
C LEU A 410 16.23 -127.98 20.61
N LEU A 411 16.72 -127.38 19.52
CA LEU A 411 17.22 -128.11 18.36
C LEU A 411 18.47 -128.92 18.73
N SER A 412 19.40 -128.35 19.49
CA SER A 412 20.58 -129.07 19.98
C SER A 412 20.24 -130.18 20.97
N GLU A 413 19.29 -129.96 21.88
CA GLU A 413 18.76 -130.98 22.78
C GLU A 413 18.07 -132.09 22.00
N ARG A 414 17.25 -131.75 21.00
CA ARG A 414 16.65 -132.72 20.09
C ARG A 414 17.72 -133.52 19.36
N ASP A 415 18.75 -132.89 18.82
CA ASP A 415 19.81 -133.57 18.10
C ASP A 415 20.63 -134.49 19.02
N PHE A 416 20.93 -134.06 20.24
CA PHE A 416 21.55 -134.90 21.28
C PHE A 416 20.64 -136.07 21.69
N LEU A 417 19.34 -135.84 21.86
CA LEU A 417 18.37 -136.91 22.13
C LEU A 417 18.25 -137.87 20.95
N LYS A 418 18.35 -137.36 19.72
CA LYS A 418 18.33 -138.17 18.52
C LYS A 418 19.61 -139.02 18.42
N GLU A 419 20.77 -138.43 18.69
CA GLU A 419 22.06 -139.12 18.74
C GLU A 419 22.05 -140.21 19.83
N THR A 420 21.60 -139.91 21.05
CA THR A 420 21.46 -140.93 22.11
C THR A 420 20.42 -141.99 21.78
N CYS A 421 19.32 -141.66 21.08
CA CYS A 421 18.38 -142.66 20.57
C CYS A 421 18.98 -143.52 19.45
N GLU A 422 19.80 -142.94 18.57
CA GLU A 422 20.55 -143.65 17.53
C GLU A 422 21.64 -144.56 18.16
N GLU A 423 22.32 -144.11 19.22
CA GLU A 423 23.27 -144.91 20.02
C GLU A 423 22.58 -146.07 20.75
N LEU A 424 21.40 -145.83 21.37
CA LEU A 424 20.58 -146.88 21.97
C LEU A 424 20.04 -147.89 20.93
N GLN A 425 19.78 -147.44 19.69
CA GLN A 425 19.48 -148.34 18.57
C GLN A 425 20.72 -149.14 18.10
N CYS A 426 21.93 -148.64 18.30
CA CYS A 426 23.17 -149.38 18.01
C CYS A 426 23.48 -150.51 19.02
N GLU A 427 22.92 -150.50 20.24
CA GLU A 427 22.97 -151.62 21.19
C GLU A 427 21.83 -152.65 21.01
N SER A 428 20.89 -152.40 20.09
CA SER A 428 19.83 -153.34 19.72
C SER A 428 19.60 -153.37 18.21
N SER A 429 20.37 -154.20 17.50
CA SER A 429 20.10 -154.57 16.11
C SER A 429 18.88 -155.48 16.01
N VAL A 430 17.73 -154.98 15.51
CA VAL A 430 16.82 -155.78 14.66
C VAL A 430 16.19 -154.89 13.59
N LYS A 431 16.47 -155.27 12.33
CA LYS A 431 15.89 -154.80 11.09
C LYS A 431 14.44 -155.27 10.95
N THR A 432 13.56 -154.46 10.36
CA THR A 432 12.54 -154.94 9.42
C THR A 432 12.05 -153.80 8.51
N ASP A 433 12.42 -153.92 7.23
CA ASP A 433 11.86 -153.28 6.05
C ASP A 433 10.42 -153.76 5.73
N GLY A 434 9.67 -152.96 4.97
CA GLY A 434 8.39 -153.37 4.35
C GLY A 434 7.44 -152.21 4.03
N VAL A 435 7.68 -151.34 3.05
CA VAL A 435 7.46 -151.50 1.58
C VAL A 435 6.13 -150.87 1.07
N ASN A 436 6.28 -149.98 0.07
CA ASN A 436 5.37 -149.53 -1.01
C ASN A 436 4.02 -148.88 -0.62
N THR A 437 3.35 -147.99 -1.39
CA THR A 437 3.37 -147.73 -2.84
C THR A 437 2.74 -146.36 -3.18
N MET A 438 3.08 -145.80 -4.35
CA MET A 438 2.57 -144.60 -5.03
C MET A 438 1.03 -144.43 -5.13
N SER A 439 0.54 -143.19 -5.14
CA SER A 439 0.03 -142.50 -6.36
C SER A 439 -0.99 -141.37 -6.08
N LYS A 440 -0.75 -140.23 -6.77
CA LYS A 440 -1.71 -139.38 -7.51
C LYS A 440 -2.74 -138.51 -6.77
N GLU A 441 -2.62 -137.19 -7.04
CA GLU A 441 -3.67 -136.30 -7.61
C GLU A 441 -5.02 -136.21 -6.85
N LEU A 442 -5.62 -135.05 -6.54
CA LEU A 442 -5.61 -133.72 -7.14
C LEU A 442 -6.31 -132.76 -6.14
N ILE A 443 -6.08 -131.44 -6.30
CA ILE A 443 -6.59 -130.27 -5.53
C ILE A 443 -5.57 -129.74 -4.51
N SER A 444 -4.75 -128.82 -5.02
CA SER A 444 -3.57 -128.25 -4.39
C SER A 444 -3.87 -127.19 -3.32
N PRO A 445 -3.23 -127.23 -2.13
CA PRO A 445 -3.15 -126.10 -1.20
C PRO A 445 -2.54 -124.83 -1.82
N ALA A 446 -1.78 -124.98 -2.91
CA ALA A 446 -1.23 -123.86 -3.67
C ALA A 446 -2.30 -123.09 -4.45
N LEU A 447 -3.48 -123.66 -4.72
CA LEU A 447 -4.61 -122.92 -5.31
C LEU A 447 -5.35 -122.05 -4.29
N LYS A 448 -5.43 -122.47 -3.02
CA LYS A 448 -5.97 -121.62 -1.94
C LYS A 448 -5.01 -120.48 -1.58
N ALA A 449 -3.72 -120.76 -1.46
CA ALA A 449 -2.71 -119.72 -1.24
C ALA A 449 -2.62 -118.74 -2.43
N ARG A 450 -2.81 -119.23 -3.67
CA ARG A 450 -2.86 -118.36 -4.87
C ARG A 450 -4.17 -117.57 -4.97
N LEU A 451 -5.29 -118.07 -4.44
CA LEU A 451 -6.54 -117.30 -4.34
C LEU A 451 -6.45 -116.21 -3.27
N GLU A 452 -5.91 -116.51 -2.09
CA GLU A 452 -5.70 -115.49 -1.03
C GLU A 452 -4.69 -114.44 -1.47
N GLN A 453 -3.63 -114.82 -2.19
CA GLN A 453 -2.68 -113.88 -2.76
C GLN A 453 -3.29 -113.06 -3.91
N LEU A 454 -4.13 -113.67 -4.77
CA LEU A 454 -4.87 -112.94 -5.80
C LEU A 454 -6.00 -112.05 -5.25
N GLU A 455 -6.59 -112.38 -4.10
CA GLU A 455 -7.57 -111.53 -3.40
C GLU A 455 -6.88 -110.35 -2.69
N ALA A 456 -5.71 -110.58 -2.09
CA ALA A 456 -4.87 -109.50 -1.55
C ALA A 456 -4.34 -108.59 -2.67
N ASP A 457 -3.89 -109.16 -3.78
CA ASP A 457 -3.45 -108.40 -4.96
C ASP A 457 -4.63 -107.65 -5.60
N ASN A 458 -5.84 -108.25 -5.69
CA ASN A 458 -7.03 -107.54 -6.18
C ASN A 458 -7.47 -106.41 -5.25
N LYS A 459 -7.33 -106.58 -3.93
CA LYS A 459 -7.63 -105.52 -2.96
C LYS A 459 -6.64 -104.36 -3.08
N MET A 460 -5.35 -104.67 -3.18
CA MET A 460 -4.30 -103.68 -3.42
C MET A 460 -4.44 -102.98 -4.77
N LEU A 461 -4.89 -103.70 -5.82
CA LEU A 461 -5.17 -103.13 -7.13
C LEU A 461 -6.39 -102.20 -7.07
N ARG A 462 -7.46 -102.54 -6.34
CA ARG A 462 -8.63 -101.65 -6.15
C ARG A 462 -8.30 -100.40 -5.32
N GLU A 463 -7.44 -100.52 -4.31
CA GLU A 463 -6.94 -99.36 -3.54
C GLU A 463 -6.07 -98.45 -4.43
N ARG A 464 -5.15 -99.03 -5.23
CA ARG A 464 -4.39 -98.26 -6.22
C ARG A 464 -5.26 -97.63 -7.31
N GLU A 465 -6.32 -98.30 -7.74
CA GLU A 465 -7.28 -97.77 -8.73
C GLU A 465 -8.08 -96.60 -8.13
N SER A 466 -8.47 -96.69 -6.85
CA SER A 466 -9.07 -95.57 -6.11
C SER A 466 -8.11 -94.38 -5.95
N ASP A 467 -6.83 -94.65 -5.64
CA ASP A 467 -5.80 -93.59 -5.54
C ASP A 467 -5.50 -92.97 -6.91
N LEU A 468 -5.49 -93.76 -7.99
CA LEU A 468 -5.37 -93.29 -9.37
C LEU A 468 -6.55 -92.41 -9.78
N VAL A 469 -7.77 -92.77 -9.40
CA VAL A 469 -8.97 -91.94 -9.63
C VAL A 469 -8.89 -90.63 -8.83
N GLY A 470 -8.46 -90.66 -7.57
CA GLY A 470 -8.23 -89.45 -6.78
C GLY A 470 -7.15 -88.54 -7.36
N MET A 471 -6.05 -89.13 -7.84
CA MET A 471 -4.97 -88.40 -8.52
C MET A 471 -5.43 -87.81 -9.87
N GLN A 472 -6.30 -88.53 -10.60
CA GLN A 472 -6.89 -88.05 -11.86
C GLN A 472 -7.80 -86.84 -11.64
N VAL A 473 -8.61 -86.84 -10.57
CA VAL A 473 -9.45 -85.68 -10.21
C VAL A 473 -8.59 -84.46 -9.87
N LEU A 474 -7.52 -84.63 -9.09
CA LEU A 474 -6.59 -83.54 -8.78
C LEU A 474 -5.86 -83.02 -10.01
N LEU A 475 -5.52 -83.92 -10.96
CA LEU A 475 -4.91 -83.56 -12.23
C LEU A 475 -5.91 -82.76 -13.11
N ASP A 476 -7.17 -83.17 -13.14
CA ASP A 476 -8.23 -82.48 -13.90
C ASP A 476 -8.53 -81.10 -13.30
N GLU A 477 -8.56 -80.96 -11.97
CA GLU A 477 -8.68 -79.66 -11.28
C GLU A 477 -7.47 -78.75 -11.58
N ALA A 478 -6.25 -79.29 -11.56
CA ALA A 478 -5.05 -78.54 -11.91
C ALA A 478 -5.08 -78.10 -13.38
N ASN A 479 -5.54 -78.96 -14.29
CA ASN A 479 -5.69 -78.63 -15.71
C ASN A 479 -6.78 -77.56 -15.94
N MET A 480 -7.93 -77.66 -15.27
CA MET A 480 -8.96 -76.61 -15.31
C MET A 480 -8.42 -75.26 -14.81
N ARG A 481 -7.59 -75.28 -13.76
CA ARG A 481 -6.95 -74.05 -13.25
C ARG A 481 -5.94 -73.47 -14.25
N ILE A 482 -5.16 -74.32 -14.91
CA ILE A 482 -4.24 -73.91 -15.99
C ILE A 482 -5.01 -73.29 -17.15
N ASP A 483 -6.13 -73.87 -17.57
CA ASP A 483 -6.93 -73.34 -18.67
C ASP A 483 -7.64 -72.03 -18.32
N GLN A 484 -8.10 -71.85 -17.07
CA GLN A 484 -8.58 -70.56 -16.58
C GLN A 484 -7.49 -69.48 -16.64
N LEU A 485 -6.28 -69.80 -16.17
CA LEU A 485 -5.15 -68.86 -16.22
C LEU A 485 -4.73 -68.55 -17.66
N ARG A 486 -4.75 -69.54 -18.56
CA ARG A 486 -4.51 -69.33 -20.00
C ARG A 486 -5.58 -68.43 -20.64
N SER A 487 -6.85 -68.58 -20.27
CA SER A 487 -7.93 -67.71 -20.75
C SER A 487 -7.73 -66.27 -20.27
N GLN A 488 -7.45 -66.08 -18.98
CA GLN A 488 -7.16 -64.76 -18.41
C GLN A 488 -5.94 -64.10 -19.07
N LEU A 489 -4.88 -64.87 -19.35
CA LEU A 489 -3.70 -64.38 -20.06
C LEU A 489 -4.03 -63.98 -21.51
N ARG A 490 -4.87 -64.75 -22.23
CA ARG A 490 -5.32 -64.38 -23.58
C ARG A 490 -6.14 -63.09 -23.56
N GLU A 491 -7.05 -62.92 -22.59
CA GLU A 491 -7.82 -61.69 -22.46
C GLU A 491 -6.94 -60.49 -22.11
N ALA A 492 -6.00 -60.66 -21.16
CA ALA A 492 -5.04 -59.61 -20.80
C ALA A 492 -4.16 -59.23 -22.01
N ASN A 493 -3.71 -60.22 -22.79
CA ASN A 493 -2.97 -59.97 -24.03
C ASN A 493 -3.83 -59.29 -25.10
N GLN A 494 -5.11 -59.63 -25.26
CA GLN A 494 -6.01 -58.89 -26.16
C GLN A 494 -6.24 -57.45 -25.71
N ARG A 495 -6.36 -57.20 -24.39
CA ARG A 495 -6.46 -55.84 -23.84
C ARG A 495 -5.17 -55.06 -24.08
N ASN A 496 -4.00 -55.68 -23.90
CA ASN A 496 -2.71 -55.07 -24.21
C ASN A 496 -2.53 -54.82 -25.71
N LEU A 497 -2.97 -55.71 -26.60
CA LEU A 497 -2.94 -55.49 -28.04
C LEU A 497 -3.86 -54.33 -28.46
N LYS A 498 -5.06 -54.22 -27.88
CA LYS A 498 -5.97 -53.08 -28.10
C LYS A 498 -5.39 -51.76 -27.57
N MET A 499 -4.77 -51.78 -26.39
CA MET A 499 -4.07 -50.60 -25.85
C MET A 499 -2.84 -50.25 -26.68
N SER A 500 -2.09 -51.24 -27.16
CA SER A 500 -0.92 -51.04 -28.00
C SER A 500 -1.29 -50.56 -29.40
N SER A 501 -2.41 -50.98 -29.97
CA SER A 501 -2.90 -50.42 -31.25
C SER A 501 -3.35 -48.97 -31.09
N LEU A 502 -3.94 -48.61 -29.95
CA LEU A 502 -4.31 -47.22 -29.63
C LEU A 502 -3.09 -46.32 -29.35
N VAL A 503 -1.96 -46.91 -28.92
CA VAL A 503 -0.74 -46.17 -28.58
C VAL A 503 0.27 -46.13 -29.75
N ASN A 504 0.22 -47.07 -30.69
CA ASN A 504 1.19 -47.18 -31.79
C ASN A 504 0.71 -46.60 -33.14
N GLU A 505 -0.48 -45.98 -33.19
CA GLU A 505 -0.87 -45.14 -34.33
C GLU A 505 -0.25 -43.74 -34.20
N ASN A 506 0.93 -43.57 -34.78
CA ASN A 506 1.52 -42.27 -35.07
C ASN A 506 0.79 -41.58 -36.26
N PRO A 507 0.80 -40.24 -36.36
CA PRO A 507 -0.29 -39.41 -36.89
C PRO A 507 -0.17 -39.13 -38.40
N GLY A 508 -0.12 -40.18 -39.23
CA GLY A 508 0.19 -40.04 -40.66
C GLY A 508 -0.95 -40.32 -41.65
N ASP A 509 -1.71 -41.41 -41.49
CA ASP A 509 -2.37 -42.02 -42.67
C ASP A 509 -3.88 -42.34 -42.54
N THR A 510 -4.58 -41.83 -41.53
CA THR A 510 -6.03 -42.07 -41.36
C THR A 510 -6.93 -40.93 -41.86
N ASN A 511 -6.41 -40.04 -42.71
CA ASN A 511 -7.23 -39.00 -43.36
C ASN A 511 -7.93 -39.49 -44.65
N LEU A 512 -7.79 -40.76 -45.03
CA LEU A 512 -8.25 -41.28 -46.32
C LEU A 512 -9.19 -42.51 -46.27
N LYS A 513 -9.59 -42.99 -45.08
CA LYS A 513 -10.42 -44.21 -44.97
C LYS A 513 -11.68 -44.11 -44.11
N LEU A 514 -12.17 -42.90 -43.82
CA LEU A 514 -13.44 -42.69 -43.11
C LEU A 514 -14.49 -41.93 -43.93
N LYS A 515 -14.49 -42.10 -45.26
CA LYS A 515 -15.57 -41.66 -46.14
C LYS A 515 -16.46 -42.78 -46.71
N GLU A 516 -16.20 -44.04 -46.38
CA GLU A 516 -16.90 -45.18 -47.00
C GLU A 516 -17.63 -46.12 -46.04
N SER A 517 -17.98 -45.68 -44.83
CA SER A 517 -18.83 -46.50 -43.95
C SER A 517 -19.89 -45.67 -43.24
N ASN A 518 -20.65 -44.91 -44.02
CA ASN A 518 -21.95 -44.38 -43.62
C ASN A 518 -23.00 -45.49 -43.76
N ALA A 519 -23.02 -46.42 -42.82
CA ALA A 519 -24.19 -47.25 -42.51
C ALA A 519 -23.85 -48.04 -41.25
N ILE A 520 -24.26 -47.51 -40.11
CA ILE A 520 -24.83 -48.22 -38.95
C ILE A 520 -24.96 -47.16 -37.84
N ASP A 521 -26.21 -46.81 -37.53
CA ASP A 521 -26.59 -46.12 -36.30
C ASP A 521 -26.06 -46.93 -35.10
N ASP A 522 -25.04 -46.42 -34.42
CA ASP A 522 -24.65 -46.87 -33.08
C ASP A 522 -24.46 -45.61 -32.21
N PRO A 523 -25.11 -45.48 -31.03
CA PRO A 523 -25.05 -44.29 -30.16
C PRO A 523 -23.67 -44.04 -29.51
N LYS A 524 -22.60 -44.61 -30.08
CA LYS A 524 -21.21 -44.41 -29.68
C LYS A 524 -20.48 -43.33 -30.50
N GLY A 525 -21.05 -42.89 -31.64
CA GLY A 525 -20.49 -41.81 -32.47
C GLY A 525 -20.48 -40.45 -31.75
N GLN A 526 -21.58 -40.07 -31.08
CA GLN A 526 -21.67 -38.79 -30.35
C GLN A 526 -20.68 -38.69 -29.19
N ARG A 527 -20.48 -39.77 -28.43
CA ARG A 527 -19.46 -39.79 -27.35
C ARG A 527 -18.03 -39.66 -27.88
N SER A 528 -17.78 -40.10 -29.10
CA SER A 528 -16.48 -39.97 -29.75
C SER A 528 -16.23 -38.53 -30.21
N GLU A 529 -17.22 -37.86 -30.80
CA GLU A 529 -17.11 -36.45 -31.22
C GLU A 529 -16.94 -35.48 -30.02
N ASP A 530 -17.66 -35.73 -28.92
CA ASP A 530 -17.50 -34.94 -27.69
C ASP A 530 -16.10 -35.13 -27.08
N SER A 531 -15.60 -36.37 -27.08
CA SER A 531 -14.25 -36.69 -26.61
C SER A 531 -13.17 -36.04 -27.49
N ILE A 532 -13.36 -36.02 -28.81
CA ILE A 532 -12.44 -35.36 -29.76
C ILE A 532 -12.46 -33.84 -29.58
N SER A 533 -13.63 -33.24 -29.36
CA SER A 533 -13.77 -31.80 -29.11
C SER A 533 -13.10 -31.40 -27.79
N GLN A 534 -13.22 -32.24 -26.76
CA GLN A 534 -12.57 -32.03 -25.47
C GLN A 534 -11.04 -32.19 -25.57
N ILE A 535 -10.55 -33.16 -26.34
CA ILE A 535 -9.11 -33.31 -26.64
C ILE A 535 -8.57 -32.09 -27.39
N ASN A 536 -9.30 -31.55 -28.36
CA ASN A 536 -8.91 -30.34 -29.08
C ASN A 536 -8.89 -29.10 -28.18
N SER A 537 -9.85 -28.98 -27.26
CA SER A 537 -9.86 -27.93 -26.23
C SER A 537 -8.63 -28.02 -25.31
N TYR A 538 -8.28 -29.23 -24.86
CA TYR A 538 -7.07 -29.44 -24.06
C TYR A 538 -5.80 -29.17 -24.85
N ARG A 539 -5.72 -29.52 -26.14
CA ARG A 539 -4.59 -29.17 -27.00
C ARG A 539 -4.42 -27.67 -27.16
N GLN A 540 -5.51 -26.93 -27.38
CA GLN A 540 -5.46 -25.47 -27.48
C GLN A 540 -5.04 -24.84 -26.14
N LYS A 541 -5.50 -25.39 -25.02
CA LYS A 541 -5.09 -24.94 -23.69
C LYS A 541 -3.62 -25.22 -23.40
N ILE A 542 -3.11 -26.39 -23.80
CA ILE A 542 -1.70 -26.75 -23.69
C ILE A 542 -0.85 -25.79 -24.53
N SER A 543 -1.23 -25.50 -25.78
CA SER A 543 -0.52 -24.53 -26.63
C SER A 543 -0.47 -23.14 -25.99
N SER A 544 -1.60 -22.65 -25.47
CA SER A 544 -1.65 -21.35 -24.78
C SER A 544 -0.78 -21.32 -23.51
N LEU A 545 -0.71 -22.42 -22.77
CA LEU A 545 0.17 -22.53 -21.60
C LEU A 545 1.65 -22.62 -22.00
N GLN A 546 1.98 -23.27 -23.12
CA GLN A 546 3.34 -23.32 -23.66
C GLN A 546 3.80 -21.93 -24.13
N ASP A 547 2.94 -21.16 -24.79
CA ASP A 547 3.25 -19.79 -25.20
C ASP A 547 3.45 -18.87 -23.98
N ALA A 548 2.60 -19.00 -22.96
CA ALA A 548 2.73 -18.25 -21.71
C ALA A 548 4.02 -18.62 -20.95
N LEU A 549 4.41 -19.90 -20.98
CA LEU A 549 5.67 -20.37 -20.40
C LEU A 549 6.86 -19.76 -21.15
N ALA A 550 6.86 -19.80 -22.48
CA ALA A 550 7.92 -19.22 -23.31
C ALA A 550 8.04 -17.69 -23.10
N GLN A 551 6.91 -16.99 -22.94
CA GLN A 551 6.92 -15.57 -22.59
C GLN A 551 7.54 -15.33 -21.20
N LYS A 552 7.23 -16.17 -20.20
CA LYS A 552 7.80 -16.08 -18.86
C LYS A 552 9.29 -16.37 -18.85
N ASP A 553 9.75 -17.35 -19.62
CA ASP A 553 11.18 -17.64 -19.78
C ASP A 553 11.92 -16.46 -20.41
N ALA A 554 11.34 -15.81 -21.42
CA ALA A 554 11.92 -14.60 -22.02
C ALA A 554 11.98 -13.42 -21.02
N GLU A 555 10.95 -13.24 -20.18
CA GLU A 555 10.94 -12.25 -19.10
C GLU A 555 12.03 -12.53 -18.04
N ILE A 556 12.22 -13.80 -17.67
CA ILE A 556 13.26 -14.23 -16.73
C ILE A 556 14.64 -13.91 -17.30
N VAL A 557 14.94 -14.33 -18.54
CA VAL A 557 16.22 -14.03 -19.21
C VAL A 557 16.46 -12.51 -19.29
N GLY A 558 15.43 -11.73 -19.61
CA GLY A 558 15.51 -10.27 -19.63
C GLY A 558 15.79 -9.65 -18.25
N SER A 559 15.25 -10.25 -17.18
CA SER A 559 15.53 -9.82 -15.80
C SER A 559 16.94 -10.22 -15.34
N GLU A 560 17.40 -11.43 -15.68
CA GLU A 560 18.76 -11.90 -15.40
C GLU A 560 19.81 -11.04 -16.09
N GLU A 561 19.58 -10.62 -17.34
CA GLU A 561 20.43 -9.68 -18.07
C GLU A 561 20.56 -8.33 -17.33
N LYS A 562 19.45 -7.81 -16.80
CA LYS A 562 19.45 -6.57 -16.01
C LYS A 562 20.22 -6.74 -14.70
N TYR A 563 19.98 -7.83 -13.97
CA TYR A 563 20.73 -8.14 -12.76
C TYR A 563 22.22 -8.31 -13.04
N ARG A 564 22.59 -9.00 -14.13
CA ARG A 564 23.98 -9.16 -14.55
C ARG A 564 24.65 -7.82 -14.83
N ARG A 565 23.98 -6.89 -15.52
CA ARG A 565 24.49 -5.53 -15.75
C ARG A 565 24.65 -4.73 -14.45
N CYS A 566 23.71 -4.86 -13.52
CA CYS A 566 23.84 -4.22 -12.20
C CYS A 566 25.04 -4.76 -11.42
N ILE A 567 25.24 -6.07 -11.45
CA ILE A 567 26.42 -6.72 -10.83
C ILE A 567 27.71 -6.28 -11.53
N GLU A 568 27.74 -6.20 -12.85
CA GLU A 568 28.92 -5.77 -13.61
C GLU A 568 29.27 -4.30 -13.31
N LYS A 569 28.26 -3.42 -13.19
CA LYS A 569 28.45 -2.04 -12.75
C LYS A 569 28.97 -1.96 -11.31
N ALA A 570 28.43 -2.77 -10.40
CA ALA A 570 28.93 -2.83 -9.03
C ALA A 570 30.39 -3.32 -8.97
N LYS A 571 30.74 -4.32 -9.78
CA LYS A 571 32.13 -4.79 -9.92
C LYS A 571 33.06 -3.70 -10.48
N GLU A 572 32.61 -2.91 -11.46
CA GLU A 572 33.40 -1.81 -12.02
C GLU A 572 33.62 -0.69 -10.99
N VAL A 573 32.61 -0.35 -10.19
CA VAL A 573 32.74 0.61 -9.08
C VAL A 573 33.70 0.10 -8.02
N ILE A 574 33.63 -1.19 -7.66
CA ILE A 574 34.59 -1.80 -6.72
C ILE A 574 36.01 -1.76 -7.30
N ARG A 575 36.16 -2.01 -8.61
CA ARG A 575 37.44 -1.97 -9.31
C ARG A 575 38.02 -0.56 -9.41
N SER A 576 37.18 0.48 -9.52
CA SER A 576 37.61 1.88 -9.51
C SER A 576 37.88 2.42 -8.10
N MET A 577 37.35 1.76 -7.07
CA MET A 577 37.60 2.07 -5.66
C MET A 577 38.80 1.31 -5.06
N ASP A 578 39.38 0.31 -5.74
CA ASP A 578 40.52 -0.46 -5.22
C ASP A 578 41.80 0.42 -5.17
N PRO A 579 42.36 0.71 -3.98
CA PRO A 579 43.53 1.59 -3.82
C PRO A 579 44.81 1.09 -4.52
N ARG A 580 44.83 -0.16 -4.99
CA ARG A 580 45.96 -0.76 -5.69
C ARG A 580 46.04 -0.43 -7.18
N ASN A 581 45.00 0.17 -7.77
CA ASN A 581 44.97 0.54 -9.19
C ASN A 581 45.31 2.02 -9.47
N VAL A 582 45.66 2.80 -8.44
CA VAL A 582 46.20 4.17 -8.58
C VAL A 582 47.72 4.11 -8.61
N ASN A 583 48.27 3.43 -9.61
CA ASN A 583 49.67 3.60 -9.99
C ASN A 583 49.69 3.81 -11.51
N TYR A 584 50.48 4.77 -11.97
CA TYR A 584 50.49 5.36 -13.31
C TYR A 584 49.46 6.47 -13.57
N SER A 585 49.60 7.60 -12.86
CA SER A 585 49.90 8.88 -13.53
C SER A 585 50.09 9.98 -12.46
N LEU A 586 51.18 9.90 -11.71
CA LEU A 586 51.62 11.00 -10.86
C LEU A 586 52.91 11.54 -11.49
N ASN A 587 52.79 12.43 -12.47
CA ASN A 587 53.85 13.34 -12.90
C ASN A 587 53.28 14.45 -13.80
N SER A 588 52.73 15.48 -13.17
CA SER A 588 53.05 16.86 -13.53
C SER A 588 52.38 17.84 -12.55
N ASN A 589 53.17 18.81 -12.10
CA ASN A 589 52.77 20.04 -11.44
C ASN A 589 52.50 19.96 -9.93
N ILE A 590 53.57 19.54 -9.25
CA ILE A 590 54.04 20.23 -8.04
C ILE A 590 54.21 21.71 -8.39
N ASN A 591 53.27 22.55 -7.93
CA ASN A 591 53.41 23.98 -7.61
C ASN A 591 52.07 24.70 -7.81
N THR A 592 51.15 24.52 -6.86
CA THR A 592 50.33 25.63 -6.34
C THR A 592 49.77 25.23 -4.97
N ALA A 593 50.17 26.01 -3.96
CA ALA A 593 49.55 26.25 -2.66
C ALA A 593 48.79 25.12 -1.94
N LYS A 594 49.21 24.87 -0.68
CA LYS A 594 48.46 24.15 0.36
C LYS A 594 47.00 24.66 0.43
N MET A 595 46.11 24.00 -0.27
CA MET A 595 44.67 24.11 -0.09
C MET A 595 44.21 22.92 0.74
N SER A 596 43.42 23.19 1.77
CA SER A 596 42.82 22.15 2.62
C SER A 596 42.00 21.17 1.76
N SER A 597 41.94 19.88 2.14
CA SER A 597 41.09 18.87 1.46
C SER A 597 39.67 19.39 1.18
N VAL A 598 39.13 20.15 2.14
CA VAL A 598 37.82 20.79 2.07
C VAL A 598 37.70 21.78 0.91
N GLU A 599 38.78 22.45 0.57
CA GLU A 599 38.84 23.52 -0.43
C GLU A 599 39.01 22.95 -1.85
N MET A 600 39.69 21.80 -1.97
CA MET A 600 39.73 21.00 -3.21
C MET A 600 38.37 20.34 -3.47
N GLU A 601 37.76 19.75 -2.44
CA GLU A 601 36.40 19.20 -2.50
C GLU A 601 35.39 20.28 -2.90
N ALA A 602 35.46 21.47 -2.30
CA ALA A 602 34.60 22.60 -2.65
C ALA A 602 34.75 23.01 -4.12
N ARG A 603 35.97 23.06 -4.68
CA ARG A 603 36.16 23.37 -6.10
C ARG A 603 35.60 22.29 -7.02
N ILE A 604 35.75 21.02 -6.68
CA ILE A 604 35.20 19.90 -7.47
C ILE A 604 33.67 19.96 -7.44
N VAL A 605 33.07 20.18 -6.27
CA VAL A 605 31.62 20.34 -6.11
C VAL A 605 31.11 21.56 -6.88
N VAL A 606 31.79 22.70 -6.79
CA VAL A 606 31.42 23.92 -7.54
C VAL A 606 31.54 23.71 -9.05
N SER A 607 32.59 23.03 -9.52
CA SER A 607 32.75 22.70 -10.95
C SER A 607 31.68 21.72 -11.43
N ALA A 608 31.33 20.72 -10.61
CA ALA A 608 30.25 19.78 -10.89
C ALA A 608 28.89 20.47 -10.92
N PHE A 609 28.61 21.38 -9.97
CA PHE A 609 27.39 22.18 -9.93
C PHE A 609 27.28 23.13 -11.13
N HIS A 610 28.37 23.80 -11.51
CA HIS A 610 28.38 24.67 -12.67
C HIS A 610 28.16 23.88 -13.97
N ARG A 611 28.77 22.69 -14.07
CA ARG A 611 28.60 21.80 -15.23
C ARG A 611 27.18 21.24 -15.30
N LEU A 612 26.60 20.86 -14.16
CA LEU A 612 25.21 20.41 -14.07
C LEU A 612 24.24 21.55 -14.41
N GLY A 613 24.49 22.76 -13.90
CA GLY A 613 23.73 23.96 -14.23
C GLY A 613 23.73 24.26 -15.73
N LEU A 614 24.88 24.12 -16.39
CA LEU A 614 24.97 24.26 -17.86
C LEU A 614 24.16 23.18 -18.60
N VAL A 615 24.16 21.93 -18.12
CA VAL A 615 23.36 20.85 -18.71
C VAL A 615 21.86 21.10 -18.52
N CYS A 616 21.42 21.46 -17.31
CA CYS A 616 20.03 21.77 -17.03
C CYS A 616 19.54 23.00 -17.81
N HIS A 617 20.36 24.05 -17.93
CA HIS A 617 20.03 25.20 -18.77
C HIS A 617 19.91 24.81 -20.26
N ARG A 618 20.76 23.90 -20.74
CA ARG A 618 20.67 23.40 -22.11
C ARG A 618 19.43 22.54 -22.33
N GLU A 619 19.09 21.65 -21.41
CA GLU A 619 17.85 20.85 -21.47
C GLU A 619 16.60 21.72 -21.39
N ALA A 620 16.59 22.77 -20.56
CA ALA A 620 15.50 23.72 -20.47
C ALA A 620 15.34 24.54 -21.77
N LEU A 621 16.46 24.93 -22.40
CA LEU A 621 16.43 25.56 -23.72
C LEU A 621 15.93 24.59 -24.78
N ASP A 622 16.39 23.34 -24.79
CA ASP A 622 15.96 22.32 -25.73
C ASP A 622 14.46 21.98 -25.59
N GLN A 623 13.92 21.97 -24.35
CA GLN A 623 12.49 21.83 -24.09
C GLN A 623 11.68 23.03 -24.59
N ARG A 624 12.18 24.27 -24.36
CA ARG A 624 11.54 25.48 -24.91
C ARG A 624 11.59 25.50 -26.44
N PHE A 625 12.69 25.08 -27.04
CA PHE A 625 12.81 24.94 -28.50
C PHE A 625 11.89 23.84 -29.04
N ALA A 626 11.72 22.73 -28.32
CA ALA A 626 10.77 21.67 -28.69
C ALA A 626 9.30 22.17 -28.66
N GLN A 627 8.94 22.98 -27.65
CA GLN A 627 7.62 23.62 -27.55
C GLN A 627 7.39 24.67 -28.63
N ILE A 628 8.41 25.48 -28.97
CA ILE A 628 8.34 26.45 -30.07
C ILE A 628 8.26 25.75 -31.43
N SER A 629 8.96 24.63 -31.59
CA SER A 629 8.97 23.82 -32.81
C SER A 629 7.56 23.29 -33.13
N GLN A 630 6.78 22.86 -32.13
CA GLN A 630 5.41 22.36 -32.33
C GLN A 630 4.46 23.39 -32.99
N ASN A 631 4.74 24.70 -32.89
CA ASN A 631 3.87 25.78 -33.39
C ASN A 631 4.45 26.58 -34.58
N GLN A 632 5.51 26.10 -35.23
CA GLN A 632 6.18 26.82 -36.34
C GLN A 632 5.97 26.12 -37.69
N SER A 633 5.70 26.89 -38.75
CA SER A 633 5.55 26.36 -40.12
C SER A 633 6.87 25.80 -40.65
N PHE A 634 6.78 24.83 -41.58
CA PHE A 634 7.91 24.10 -42.17
C PHE A 634 9.05 25.03 -42.68
N LEU A 635 8.70 26.19 -43.25
CA LEU A 635 9.65 27.17 -43.77
C LEU A 635 10.41 27.95 -42.68
N SER A 636 9.87 28.03 -41.46
CA SER A 636 10.56 28.66 -40.33
C SER A 636 11.60 27.73 -39.71
N ARG A 637 11.34 26.40 -39.73
CA ARG A 637 12.31 25.38 -39.29
C ARG A 637 13.54 25.31 -40.21
N GLN A 638 13.37 25.54 -41.51
CA GLN A 638 14.47 25.46 -42.48
C GLN A 638 15.44 26.66 -42.44
N ARG A 639 15.04 27.79 -41.83
CA ARG A 639 15.87 29.01 -41.71
C ARG A 639 16.78 29.05 -40.48
N GLN A 640 16.63 28.13 -39.52
CA GLN A 640 17.40 28.11 -38.27
C GLN A 640 18.51 27.05 -38.24
N ALA A 641 19.18 26.81 -39.37
CA ALA A 641 20.35 25.94 -39.40
C ALA A 641 21.57 26.65 -38.77
N ILE A 642 21.78 26.45 -37.46
CA ILE A 642 23.05 26.78 -36.81
C ILE A 642 23.78 25.47 -36.53
N TYR A 643 24.87 25.26 -37.26
CA TYR A 643 25.87 24.22 -37.01
C TYR A 643 26.32 24.27 -35.54
N ARG A 644 26.04 23.22 -34.75
CA ARG A 644 26.62 23.03 -33.42
C ARG A 644 27.43 21.74 -33.42
N LYS A 645 28.76 21.88 -33.34
CA LYS A 645 29.70 20.76 -33.21
C LYS A 645 29.32 19.91 -31.98
N PRO A 646 29.33 18.57 -32.09
CA PRO A 646 29.17 17.71 -30.92
C PRO A 646 30.43 17.83 -30.06
N MET A 647 30.26 18.25 -28.81
CA MET A 647 31.27 18.02 -27.77
C MET A 647 31.10 16.57 -27.32
N GLU A 648 32.18 15.78 -27.44
CA GLU A 648 32.23 14.41 -26.96
C GLU A 648 31.75 14.34 -25.51
N ASN A 649 30.70 13.54 -25.29
CA ASN A 649 30.26 13.16 -23.97
C ASN A 649 31.35 12.28 -23.34
N TYR A 650 32.28 12.90 -22.60
CA TYR A 650 33.04 12.21 -21.56
C TYR A 650 32.09 11.89 -20.40
N ARG A 651 31.21 10.89 -20.62
CA ARG A 651 30.65 10.10 -19.53
C ARG A 651 31.80 9.21 -19.05
N ASN A 652 32.47 9.67 -17.99
CA ASN A 652 33.35 8.79 -17.24
C ASN A 652 32.54 7.60 -16.71
N LYS A 653 33.16 6.44 -16.92
CA LYS A 653 32.77 5.09 -16.55
C LYS A 653 32.44 4.96 -15.07
#